data_AF-A0A1V6CEB7-F1
#
_entry.id   AF-A0A1V6CEB7-F1
#
_cell.length_a   1.000
_cell.length_b   1.000
_cell.length_c   1.000
_cell.angle_alpha   90.00
_cell.angle_beta   90.00
_cell.angle_gamma   90.00
#
_symmetry.space_group_name_H-M   'P 1'
#
loop_
_entity.id
_entity.type
_entity.pdbx_description
1 polymer ?
#
loop_
_entity_poly.entity_id
_entity_poly.type
_entity_poly.pdbx_seq_one_letter_code
_entity_poly.pdbx_strand_id
1 'polypeptide(L)'
;MPQLEVLFKGLFDKKHFLNFLRHFVVFEDEGNGKVIKKIAGYHQFHAVNEAVQETIRACNCKIATSQHGDNKPGNHRVGVVWHTQGSGKSLTMAFYAGRIVLCPEMENPTLVVITDRNDLDDQLFGTFSRCHELLRQKPVQAESRTHLCEMLNVASGGIIFTTIQKFFPEEKGDAFPKLSDRQNIVVIADEAHRSQYDFIDGFARHMRDALPNASFIGFTGTPIDLTDKNTRAVFGDYISIYDIQRAVEDGATVPIYYEGRLAKLELNEAEKPHLDEEFEEITEGEEAAQKEKLKTKWAALEAVAGTEKRIKLIAKDIVDHFEHRLEAMDGKAMIVCMSRRICVDLYNAIVALRPEWHHENDEKGSIKIVMTGSATDPSEWQPHIRNKQGREALAKRFKDPRDQLKIVIVRDMWLTGFDVPCLHTMYIDKPMSGHNLMQAIARVNRVFKDKPGGLIVDYLGLADNLRKALANYTENGGKGKTAIDQEEAVAIMQRKYEICRDLFHGFDWSSWTTNSAQKINLLPNAQEHILAKNDGKDRLAKAVTELSQAFALAVPNEKALKICDDIAFFQAVRTALSKSSTLNSKPEENLDHAIRQLVSKVVASDQIVDIFTTAGLKKPDVSILSDEFLSEIRNIPQKNLAVELLRKLLNEEIKMRARKNLVQARSFAEILERSIRAYQNRGIETAQVIEELIELAKDIREANKRGGNLGLSEEEVAFYDALETNDSAVKILGDNALRTIARELLETIRRNVTIDWTIKESARAKLRVMVKHILRKHGYPPDKQEKATQTVLEQAELLCKDWTGC
;
A
#
# COMPACT_ATOMS: atom_id res chain seq x y z
N MET A 1 -16.44 -2.87 -32.68
CA MET A 1 -16.56 -1.66 -33.53
C MET A 1 -15.17 -1.18 -33.89
N PRO A 2 -14.92 -0.74 -35.14
CA PRO A 2 -13.69 -0.03 -35.51
C PRO A 2 -13.47 1.23 -34.65
N GLN A 3 -12.23 1.55 -34.30
CA GLN A 3 -11.88 2.72 -33.46
C GLN A 3 -12.40 4.04 -34.05
N LEU A 4 -12.34 4.17 -35.37
CA LEU A 4 -12.84 5.36 -36.08
C LEU A 4 -14.35 5.54 -35.91
N GLU A 5 -15.11 4.45 -35.91
CA GLU A 5 -16.56 4.49 -35.71
C GLU A 5 -16.91 4.93 -34.28
N VAL A 6 -16.13 4.51 -33.28
CA VAL A 6 -16.26 4.96 -31.88
C VAL A 6 -15.98 6.45 -31.76
N LEU A 7 -14.96 6.97 -32.45
CA LEU A 7 -14.65 8.40 -32.47
C LEU A 7 -15.80 9.22 -33.08
N PHE A 8 -16.33 8.78 -34.23
CA PHE A 8 -17.42 9.46 -34.93
C PHE A 8 -18.72 9.47 -34.13
N LYS A 9 -19.10 8.34 -33.54
CA LYS A 9 -20.34 8.21 -32.75
C LYS A 9 -20.20 8.75 -31.33
N GLY A 10 -18.98 8.82 -30.80
CA GLY A 10 -18.66 9.29 -29.46
C GLY A 10 -18.31 10.77 -29.42
N LEU A 11 -17.02 11.09 -29.61
CA LEU A 11 -16.48 12.44 -29.46
C LEU A 11 -17.02 13.42 -30.51
N PHE A 12 -17.19 12.99 -31.76
CA PHE A 12 -17.69 13.84 -32.85
C PHE A 12 -19.21 13.94 -32.95
N ASP A 13 -19.94 13.37 -31.99
CA ASP A 13 -21.30 13.84 -31.76
C ASP A 13 -21.27 15.36 -31.53
N LYS A 14 -22.14 16.10 -32.23
CA LYS A 14 -22.10 17.57 -32.23
C LYS A 14 -22.15 18.16 -30.82
N LYS A 15 -22.93 17.58 -29.92
CA LYS A 15 -23.07 18.06 -28.54
C LYS A 15 -21.82 17.74 -27.73
N HIS A 16 -21.31 16.51 -27.84
CA HIS A 16 -20.07 16.13 -27.15
C HIS A 16 -18.87 16.95 -27.62
N PHE A 17 -18.69 17.12 -28.94
CA PHE A 17 -17.57 17.85 -29.51
C PHE A 17 -17.52 19.30 -29.04
N LEU A 18 -18.65 20.01 -29.11
CA LEU A 18 -18.73 21.41 -28.67
C LEU A 18 -18.54 21.55 -27.16
N ASN A 19 -19.10 20.63 -26.37
CA ASN A 19 -18.90 20.60 -24.92
C ASN A 19 -17.42 20.36 -24.58
N PHE A 20 -16.79 19.41 -25.27
CA PHE A 20 -15.37 19.09 -25.12
C PHE A 20 -14.47 20.29 -25.42
N LEU A 21 -14.63 20.92 -26.58
CA LEU A 21 -13.84 22.09 -26.97
C LEU A 21 -14.00 23.27 -26.00
N ARG A 22 -15.21 23.47 -25.46
CA ARG A 22 -15.52 24.61 -24.60
C ARG A 22 -15.04 24.43 -23.15
N HIS A 23 -15.09 23.22 -22.63
CA HIS A 23 -14.94 22.98 -21.18
C HIS A 23 -13.79 22.04 -20.79
N PHE A 24 -13.17 21.35 -21.75
CA PHE A 24 -12.20 20.30 -21.50
C PHE A 24 -10.83 20.56 -22.15
N VAL A 25 -10.56 21.83 -22.46
CA VAL A 25 -9.28 22.32 -22.97
C VAL A 25 -8.84 23.49 -22.09
N VAL A 26 -7.63 23.42 -21.54
CA VAL A 26 -7.03 24.51 -20.76
C VAL A 26 -5.67 24.91 -21.33
N PHE A 27 -5.32 26.17 -21.14
CA PHE A 27 -4.04 26.74 -21.51
C PHE A 27 -3.38 27.23 -20.22
N GLU A 28 -2.27 26.59 -19.84
CA GLU A 28 -1.51 26.95 -18.65
C GLU A 28 -0.26 27.74 -19.05
N ASP A 29 0.01 28.86 -18.36
CA ASP A 29 1.31 29.53 -18.40
C ASP A 29 2.01 29.29 -17.04
N GLU A 30 3.24 28.78 -17.10
CA GLU A 30 4.08 28.55 -15.91
C GLU A 30 4.86 29.81 -15.48
N GLY A 31 4.53 30.97 -16.04
CA GLY A 31 5.17 32.26 -15.74
C GLY A 31 6.48 32.49 -16.48
N ASN A 32 6.84 31.59 -17.40
CA ASN A 32 8.00 31.68 -18.29
C ASN A 32 7.61 32.11 -19.72
N GLY A 33 6.32 32.45 -19.94
CA GLY A 33 5.78 32.84 -21.24
C GLY A 33 5.50 31.65 -22.18
N LYS A 34 5.74 30.40 -21.73
CA LYS A 34 5.44 29.21 -22.52
C LYS A 34 4.05 28.69 -22.15
N VAL A 35 3.10 28.89 -23.05
CA VAL A 35 1.74 28.36 -22.91
C VAL A 35 1.71 26.86 -23.23
N ILE A 36 1.24 26.05 -22.29
CA ILE A 36 1.02 24.62 -22.43
C ILE A 36 -0.47 24.37 -22.59
N LYS A 37 -0.87 23.82 -23.74
CA LYS A 37 -2.24 23.35 -23.97
C LYS A 37 -2.40 21.96 -23.37
N LYS A 38 -3.39 21.78 -22.48
CA LYS A 38 -3.81 20.46 -21.97
C LYS A 38 -5.25 20.18 -22.39
N ILE A 39 -5.52 18.93 -22.72
CA ILE A 39 -6.83 18.44 -23.18
C ILE A 39 -7.24 17.29 -22.26
N ALA A 40 -8.51 17.23 -21.89
CA ALA A 40 -8.99 16.20 -20.99
C ALA A 40 -8.90 14.78 -21.60
N GLY A 41 -8.58 13.79 -20.75
CA GLY A 41 -8.77 12.39 -21.06
C GLY A 41 -10.26 12.00 -21.08
N TYR A 42 -10.59 10.86 -21.69
CA TYR A 42 -11.98 10.40 -21.77
C TYR A 42 -12.59 10.18 -20.38
N HIS A 43 -11.83 9.62 -19.44
CA HIS A 43 -12.25 9.39 -18.05
C HIS A 43 -12.64 10.70 -17.36
N GLN A 44 -11.89 11.77 -17.60
CA GLN A 44 -12.19 13.11 -17.07
C GLN A 44 -13.45 13.69 -17.71
N PHE A 45 -13.63 13.51 -19.02
CA PHE A 45 -14.85 13.96 -19.72
C PHE A 45 -16.10 13.30 -19.15
N HIS A 46 -16.10 11.97 -19.00
CA HIS A 46 -17.24 11.24 -18.47
C HIS A 46 -17.49 11.58 -16.99
N ALA A 47 -16.46 11.52 -16.15
CA ALA A 47 -16.57 11.80 -14.71
C ALA A 47 -17.12 13.19 -14.42
N VAL A 48 -16.64 14.22 -15.13
CA VAL A 48 -17.10 15.60 -14.93
C VAL A 48 -18.55 15.78 -15.35
N ASN A 49 -18.97 15.19 -16.47
CA ASN A 49 -20.36 15.30 -16.93
C ASN A 49 -21.33 14.65 -15.94
N GLU A 50 -20.98 13.47 -15.42
CA GLU A 50 -21.78 12.76 -14.43
C GLU A 50 -21.80 13.49 -13.09
N ALA A 51 -20.63 13.95 -12.62
CA ALA A 51 -20.53 14.75 -11.40
C ALA A 51 -21.37 16.03 -11.45
N VAL A 52 -21.41 16.73 -12.59
CA VAL A 52 -22.26 17.93 -12.76
C VAL A 52 -23.74 17.59 -12.61
N GLN A 53 -24.20 16.48 -13.21
CA GLN A 53 -25.60 16.04 -13.09
C GLN A 53 -25.94 15.67 -11.65
N GLU A 54 -25.05 14.94 -10.99
CA GLU A 54 -25.22 14.58 -9.57
C GLU A 54 -25.20 15.79 -8.65
N THR A 55 -24.43 16.84 -8.96
CA THR A 55 -24.44 18.08 -8.18
C THR A 55 -25.77 18.80 -8.28
N ILE A 56 -26.33 18.91 -9.49
CA ILE A 56 -27.65 19.52 -9.69
C ILE A 56 -28.72 18.73 -8.93
N ARG A 57 -28.67 17.39 -8.99
CA ARG A 57 -29.56 16.50 -8.21
C ARG A 57 -29.41 16.72 -6.71
N ALA A 58 -28.17 16.79 -6.21
CA ALA A 58 -27.89 16.93 -4.79
C ALA A 58 -28.26 18.32 -4.23
N CYS A 59 -28.12 19.38 -5.01
CA CYS A 59 -28.50 20.76 -4.65
C CYS A 59 -30.01 21.03 -4.75
N ASN A 60 -30.75 20.17 -5.45
CA ASN A 60 -32.20 20.28 -5.65
C ASN A 60 -32.68 21.61 -6.29
N CYS A 61 -31.87 22.14 -7.20
CA CYS A 61 -32.22 23.30 -8.02
C CYS A 61 -33.23 22.86 -9.10
N LYS A 62 -34.52 22.81 -8.73
CA LYS A 62 -35.71 22.57 -9.59
C LYS A 62 -35.58 21.40 -10.60
N ILE A 63 -36.13 20.24 -10.21
CA ILE A 63 -36.49 19.10 -11.07
C ILE A 63 -35.27 18.37 -11.66
N ALA A 64 -34.70 17.45 -10.88
CA ALA A 64 -34.10 16.26 -11.44
C ALA A 64 -35.05 15.09 -11.15
N THR A 65 -35.81 14.64 -12.16
CA THR A 65 -36.52 13.37 -12.09
C THR A 65 -35.50 12.26 -11.86
N SER A 66 -35.42 11.77 -10.63
CA SER A 66 -34.85 10.45 -10.39
C SER A 66 -35.64 9.46 -11.25
N GLN A 67 -34.99 8.43 -11.79
CA GLN A 67 -35.68 7.33 -12.48
C GLN A 67 -36.67 6.58 -11.55
N HIS A 68 -36.85 7.01 -10.30
CA HIS A 68 -37.60 6.34 -9.24
C HIS A 68 -38.71 7.24 -8.62
N GLY A 69 -39.09 8.34 -9.25
CA GLY A 69 -40.41 8.97 -9.02
C GLY A 69 -40.67 9.64 -7.65
N ASP A 70 -39.68 9.73 -6.75
CA ASP A 70 -39.85 10.39 -5.45
C ASP A 70 -39.30 11.82 -5.47
N ASN A 71 -40.18 12.81 -5.26
CA ASN A 71 -39.85 14.22 -4.98
C ASN A 71 -39.24 14.36 -3.56
N LYS A 72 -38.00 13.89 -3.37
CA LYS A 72 -37.24 14.12 -2.12
C LYS A 72 -36.34 15.35 -2.28
N PRO A 73 -36.15 16.17 -1.23
CA PRO A 73 -35.08 17.16 -1.21
C PRO A 73 -33.74 16.50 -1.54
N GLY A 74 -32.90 17.18 -2.32
CA GLY A 74 -31.57 16.70 -2.67
C GLY A 74 -30.81 16.34 -1.39
N ASN A 75 -30.19 15.18 -1.36
CA ASN A 75 -29.56 14.64 -0.15
C ASN A 75 -28.22 15.33 0.21
N HIS A 76 -27.86 16.44 -0.47
CA HIS A 76 -26.60 17.17 -0.33
C HIS A 76 -25.34 16.28 -0.45
N ARG A 77 -25.50 15.13 -1.11
CA ARG A 77 -24.48 14.10 -1.33
C ARG A 77 -24.36 13.91 -2.84
N VAL A 78 -23.32 14.49 -3.42
CA VAL A 78 -23.06 14.43 -4.86
C VAL A 78 -22.49 13.06 -5.22
N GLY A 79 -21.54 12.58 -4.43
CA GLY A 79 -20.88 11.29 -4.57
C GLY A 79 -19.35 11.43 -4.60
N VAL A 80 -18.69 10.35 -4.97
CA VAL A 80 -17.21 10.25 -4.97
C VAL A 80 -16.68 9.94 -6.36
N VAL A 81 -15.71 10.74 -6.81
CA VAL A 81 -14.90 10.46 -8.00
C VAL A 81 -13.57 9.84 -7.57
N TRP A 82 -13.38 8.57 -7.89
CA TRP A 82 -12.12 7.86 -7.65
C TRP A 82 -11.30 7.82 -8.92
N HIS A 83 -10.30 8.69 -9.01
CA HIS A 83 -9.34 8.73 -10.11
C HIS A 83 -7.94 8.48 -9.56
N THR A 84 -7.33 7.38 -9.97
CA THR A 84 -6.03 6.92 -9.44
C THR A 84 -4.97 8.02 -9.47
N GLN A 85 -4.06 8.01 -8.48
CA GLN A 85 -2.94 8.93 -8.41
C GLN A 85 -2.12 8.84 -9.70
N GLY A 86 -1.89 9.97 -10.39
CA GLY A 86 -1.29 9.93 -11.74
C GLY A 86 -2.21 10.44 -12.83
N SER A 87 -3.50 10.12 -12.74
CA SER A 87 -4.47 10.24 -13.84
C SER A 87 -5.01 11.65 -14.13
N GLY A 88 -4.48 12.69 -13.48
CA GLY A 88 -4.94 14.07 -13.66
C GLY A 88 -6.18 14.44 -12.84
N LYS A 89 -6.33 13.90 -11.62
CA LYS A 89 -7.41 14.24 -10.68
C LYS A 89 -7.61 15.76 -10.50
N SER A 90 -6.53 16.52 -10.25
CA SER A 90 -6.59 17.98 -10.07
C SER A 90 -7.16 18.72 -11.30
N LEU A 91 -6.84 18.27 -12.52
CA LEU A 91 -7.44 18.81 -13.75
C LEU A 91 -8.92 18.44 -13.87
N THR A 92 -9.29 17.22 -13.44
CA THR A 92 -10.70 16.79 -13.37
C THR A 92 -11.51 17.73 -12.48
N MET A 93 -10.95 18.11 -11.31
CA MET A 93 -11.57 19.06 -10.40
C MET A 93 -11.71 20.46 -11.03
N ALA A 94 -10.71 20.92 -11.78
CA ALA A 94 -10.77 22.20 -12.48
C ALA A 94 -11.84 22.20 -13.60
N PHE A 95 -11.93 21.13 -14.38
CA PHE A 95 -12.98 20.95 -15.39
C PHE A 95 -14.38 20.91 -14.77
N TYR A 96 -14.53 20.19 -13.65
CA TYR A 96 -15.76 20.17 -12.86
C TYR A 96 -16.13 21.56 -12.34
N ALA A 97 -15.20 22.27 -11.70
CA ALA A 97 -15.42 23.62 -11.20
C ALA A 97 -15.84 24.59 -12.32
N GLY A 98 -15.12 24.59 -13.45
CA GLY A 98 -15.47 25.41 -14.61
C GLY A 98 -16.84 25.10 -15.20
N ARG A 99 -17.30 23.85 -15.12
CA ARG A 99 -18.65 23.46 -15.55
C ARG A 99 -19.72 23.92 -14.57
N ILE A 100 -19.50 23.75 -13.27
CA ILE A 100 -20.46 24.13 -12.23
C ILE A 100 -20.66 25.64 -12.16
N VAL A 101 -19.60 26.44 -12.25
CA VAL A 101 -19.69 27.91 -12.23
C VAL A 101 -20.51 28.45 -13.40
N LEU A 102 -20.51 27.74 -14.53
CA LEU A 102 -21.23 28.10 -15.75
C LEU A 102 -22.61 27.46 -15.86
N CYS A 103 -23.01 26.66 -14.88
CA CYS A 103 -24.27 25.96 -14.88
C CYS A 103 -25.40 26.93 -14.48
N PRO A 104 -26.35 27.24 -15.38
CA PRO A 104 -27.44 28.18 -15.06
C PRO A 104 -28.26 27.77 -13.84
N GLU A 105 -28.47 26.46 -13.65
CA GLU A 105 -29.21 25.85 -12.54
C GLU A 105 -28.54 26.11 -11.18
N MET A 106 -27.24 26.41 -11.15
CA MET A 106 -26.48 26.64 -9.93
C MET A 106 -26.36 28.13 -9.56
N GLU A 107 -26.89 29.04 -10.38
CA GLU A 107 -26.97 30.48 -10.12
C GLU A 107 -25.65 31.11 -9.62
N ASN A 108 -24.55 30.88 -10.34
CA ASN A 108 -23.19 31.32 -9.97
C ASN A 108 -22.79 30.86 -8.54
N PRO A 109 -22.56 29.56 -8.34
CA PRO A 109 -22.34 28.97 -7.02
C PRO A 109 -20.99 29.38 -6.44
N THR A 110 -20.86 29.23 -5.11
CA THR A 110 -19.56 29.30 -4.42
C THR A 110 -18.98 27.90 -4.33
N LEU A 111 -17.73 27.73 -4.76
CA LEU A 111 -16.99 26.47 -4.64
C LEU A 111 -16.00 26.57 -3.48
N VAL A 112 -16.05 25.62 -2.55
CA VAL A 112 -15.12 25.51 -1.43
C VAL A 112 -14.28 24.26 -1.64
N VAL A 113 -13.02 24.43 -2.01
CA VAL A 113 -12.06 23.33 -2.22
C VAL A 113 -11.31 23.10 -0.92
N ILE A 114 -11.40 21.87 -0.41
CA ILE A 114 -10.88 21.49 0.90
C ILE A 114 -9.77 20.47 0.74
N THR A 115 -8.65 20.74 1.40
CA THR A 115 -7.50 19.84 1.48
C THR A 115 -7.12 19.61 2.94
N ASP A 116 -6.44 18.48 3.21
CA ASP A 116 -5.96 18.17 4.56
C ASP A 116 -4.73 19.02 4.94
N ARG A 117 -3.86 19.34 3.99
CA ARG A 117 -2.56 19.97 4.27
C ARG A 117 -2.30 21.18 3.39
N ASN A 118 -1.59 22.16 3.96
CA ASN A 118 -1.23 23.41 3.28
C ASN A 118 -0.42 23.18 1.98
N ASP A 119 0.43 22.16 1.92
CA ASP A 119 1.21 21.84 0.72
C ASP A 119 0.34 21.33 -0.43
N LEU A 120 -0.66 20.51 -0.11
CA LEU A 120 -1.67 20.05 -1.08
C LEU A 120 -2.58 21.19 -1.52
N ASP A 121 -2.94 22.07 -0.59
CA ASP A 121 -3.72 23.29 -0.85
C ASP A 121 -3.00 24.20 -1.85
N ASP A 122 -1.73 24.57 -1.57
CA ASP A 122 -0.90 25.43 -2.41
C ASP A 122 -0.79 24.86 -3.85
N GLN A 123 -0.65 23.53 -3.98
CA GLN A 123 -0.55 22.87 -5.27
C GLN A 123 -1.86 22.88 -6.08
N LEU A 124 -2.97 22.56 -5.42
CA LEU A 124 -4.27 22.52 -6.07
C LEU A 124 -4.72 23.94 -6.43
N PHE A 125 -4.50 24.90 -5.54
CA PHE A 125 -4.69 26.33 -5.77
C PHE A 125 -3.90 26.82 -6.98
N GLY A 126 -2.61 26.46 -7.07
CA GLY A 126 -1.78 26.81 -8.22
C GLY A 126 -2.33 26.24 -9.54
N THR A 127 -2.86 25.01 -9.52
CA THR A 127 -3.49 24.39 -10.71
C THR A 127 -4.75 25.13 -11.14
N PHE A 128 -5.63 25.47 -10.20
CA PHE A 128 -6.84 26.23 -10.49
C PHE A 128 -6.53 27.65 -10.96
N SER A 129 -5.53 28.30 -10.37
CA SER A 129 -5.08 29.64 -10.75
C SER A 129 -4.55 29.67 -12.19
N ARG A 130 -3.80 28.65 -12.62
CA ARG A 130 -3.40 28.50 -14.03
C ARG A 130 -4.58 28.24 -14.97
N CYS A 131 -5.68 27.69 -14.46
CA CYS A 131 -6.91 27.42 -15.21
C CYS A 131 -7.98 28.52 -15.07
N HIS A 132 -7.64 29.72 -14.58
CA HIS A 132 -8.62 30.75 -14.24
C HIS A 132 -9.53 31.19 -15.42
N GLU A 133 -9.06 31.10 -16.67
CA GLU A 133 -9.88 31.37 -17.86
C GLU A 133 -11.10 30.46 -17.96
N LEU A 134 -10.93 29.17 -17.63
CA LEU A 134 -12.01 28.18 -17.58
C LEU A 134 -12.98 28.50 -16.44
N LEU A 135 -12.45 28.97 -15.32
CA LEU A 135 -13.20 29.22 -14.09
C LEU A 135 -14.01 30.52 -14.15
N ARG A 136 -13.63 31.49 -15.01
CA ARG A 136 -14.19 32.87 -15.12
C ARG A 136 -14.06 33.73 -13.87
N GLN A 137 -13.43 33.21 -12.82
CA GLN A 137 -13.18 33.89 -11.56
C GLN A 137 -11.81 33.45 -11.04
N LYS A 138 -11.16 34.35 -10.30
CA LYS A 138 -9.86 34.06 -9.69
C LYS A 138 -10.08 33.26 -8.41
N PRO A 139 -9.44 32.08 -8.26
CA PRO A 139 -9.42 31.39 -6.98
C PRO A 139 -8.75 32.23 -5.90
N VAL A 140 -9.17 32.06 -4.65
CA VAL A 140 -8.59 32.72 -3.48
C VAL A 140 -8.34 31.67 -2.38
N GLN A 141 -7.28 31.84 -1.60
CA GLN A 141 -6.90 30.93 -0.52
C GLN A 141 -7.18 31.57 0.85
N ALA A 142 -7.89 30.86 1.72
CA ALA A 142 -8.24 31.34 3.05
C ALA A 142 -7.03 31.22 4.00
N GLU A 143 -6.56 32.36 4.49
CA GLU A 143 -5.39 32.44 5.39
C GLU A 143 -5.74 32.13 6.84
N SER A 144 -6.95 32.50 7.27
CA SER A 144 -7.43 32.32 8.64
C SER A 144 -8.91 31.93 8.66
N ARG A 145 -9.40 31.53 9.84
CA ARG A 145 -10.84 31.23 10.04
C ARG A 145 -11.70 32.47 9.77
N THR A 146 -11.29 33.63 10.28
CA THR A 146 -11.96 34.92 10.04
C THR A 146 -12.03 35.25 8.56
N HIS A 147 -10.92 35.07 7.84
CA HIS A 147 -10.86 35.32 6.40
C HIS A 147 -11.78 34.36 5.62
N LEU A 148 -11.86 33.07 6.03
CA LEU A 148 -12.81 32.12 5.46
C LEU A 148 -14.27 32.56 5.64
N CYS A 149 -14.63 33.05 6.83
CA CYS A 149 -15.96 33.59 7.09
C CYS A 149 -16.30 34.76 6.16
N GLU A 150 -15.36 35.70 6.00
CA GLU A 150 -15.52 36.86 5.11
C GLU A 150 -15.72 36.44 3.65
N MET A 151 -14.94 35.48 3.15
CA MET A 151 -15.06 34.97 1.79
C MET A 151 -16.37 34.23 1.51
N LEU A 152 -16.94 33.57 2.52
CA LEU A 152 -18.22 32.85 2.40
C LEU A 152 -19.42 33.79 2.53
N ASN A 153 -19.24 34.98 3.11
CA ASN A 153 -20.28 35.99 3.27
C ASN A 153 -20.43 36.88 2.02
N VAL A 154 -20.69 36.25 0.88
CA VAL A 154 -20.91 36.91 -0.41
C VAL A 154 -22.26 36.52 -1.01
N ALA A 155 -22.84 37.42 -1.82
CA ALA A 155 -24.15 37.21 -2.44
C ALA A 155 -24.16 36.08 -3.48
N SER A 156 -23.09 35.93 -4.28
CA SER A 156 -22.91 34.81 -5.23
C SER A 156 -21.44 34.68 -5.64
N GLY A 157 -21.06 33.53 -6.21
CA GLY A 157 -19.73 33.28 -6.75
C GLY A 157 -18.64 33.05 -5.70
N GLY A 158 -17.43 32.77 -6.17
CA GLY A 158 -16.24 32.50 -5.37
C GLY A 158 -15.70 31.09 -5.56
N ILE A 159 -14.37 30.98 -5.66
CA ILE A 159 -13.65 29.70 -5.57
C ILE A 159 -12.64 29.86 -4.43
N ILE A 160 -12.93 29.19 -3.33
CA ILE A 160 -12.22 29.34 -2.06
C ILE A 160 -11.43 28.07 -1.78
N PHE A 161 -10.13 28.22 -1.58
CA PHE A 161 -9.24 27.17 -1.13
C PHE A 161 -9.04 27.28 0.37
N THR A 162 -9.18 26.17 1.09
CA THR A 162 -8.98 26.16 2.53
C THR A 162 -8.56 24.78 3.01
N THR A 163 -7.94 24.76 4.18
CA THR A 163 -7.61 23.52 4.84
C THR A 163 -8.68 23.11 5.85
N ILE A 164 -8.72 21.80 6.08
CA ILE A 164 -9.63 21.12 6.99
C ILE A 164 -9.59 21.73 8.41
N GLN A 165 -8.40 22.13 8.89
CA GLN A 165 -8.17 22.67 10.24
C GLN A 165 -8.90 24.00 10.53
N LYS A 166 -9.29 24.73 9.49
CA LYS A 166 -9.98 26.02 9.62
C LYS A 166 -11.47 25.87 10.00
N PHE A 167 -12.01 24.65 9.97
CA PHE A 167 -13.38 24.34 10.41
C PHE A 167 -13.46 23.76 11.83
N PHE A 168 -12.37 23.79 12.62
CA PHE A 168 -12.41 23.37 14.02
C PHE A 168 -12.78 24.55 14.93
N PRO A 169 -13.55 24.34 16.02
CA PRO A 169 -13.73 25.37 17.05
C PRO A 169 -12.41 25.69 17.77
N GLU A 170 -12.32 26.86 18.42
CA GLU A 170 -11.15 27.23 19.24
C GLU A 170 -11.15 26.52 20.60
N GLU A 171 -12.34 26.24 21.15
CA GLU A 171 -12.52 25.50 22.40
C GLU A 171 -13.10 24.10 22.14
N LYS A 172 -12.63 23.10 22.90
CA LYS A 172 -13.15 21.72 22.81
C LYS A 172 -14.58 21.67 23.32
N GLY A 173 -15.54 21.45 22.42
CA GLY A 173 -16.94 21.20 22.74
C GLY A 173 -17.94 22.19 22.15
N ASP A 174 -17.48 23.28 21.54
CA ASP A 174 -18.37 24.27 20.91
C ASP A 174 -18.83 23.83 19.52
N ALA A 175 -20.09 24.16 19.20
CA ALA A 175 -20.62 24.04 17.85
C ALA A 175 -19.95 25.09 16.95
N PHE A 176 -19.53 24.69 15.76
CA PHE A 176 -18.92 25.64 14.82
C PHE A 176 -20.01 26.61 14.32
N PRO A 177 -19.77 27.93 14.29
CA PRO A 177 -20.80 28.89 13.90
C PRO A 177 -21.22 28.70 12.44
N LYS A 178 -22.52 28.89 12.16
CA LYS A 178 -23.04 28.89 10.79
C LYS A 178 -22.36 30.01 9.99
N LEU A 179 -21.60 29.65 8.96
CA LEU A 179 -20.89 30.59 8.09
C LEU A 179 -21.76 31.08 6.94
N SER A 180 -22.59 30.21 6.38
CA SER A 180 -23.52 30.54 5.30
C SER A 180 -24.68 29.57 5.27
N ASP A 181 -25.87 30.05 4.92
CA ASP A 181 -27.06 29.22 4.67
C ASP A 181 -27.42 29.10 3.19
N ARG A 182 -26.56 29.55 2.29
CA ARG A 182 -26.77 29.44 0.85
C ARG A 182 -26.81 27.98 0.40
N GLN A 183 -27.76 27.67 -0.49
CA GLN A 183 -27.93 26.33 -1.07
C GLN A 183 -27.01 26.06 -2.27
N ASN A 184 -26.51 27.13 -2.91
CA ASN A 184 -25.59 27.06 -4.05
C ASN A 184 -24.11 27.11 -3.62
N ILE A 185 -23.79 26.40 -2.53
CA ILE A 185 -22.41 26.16 -2.10
C ILE A 185 -22.07 24.69 -2.38
N VAL A 186 -20.95 24.46 -3.06
CA VAL A 186 -20.45 23.12 -3.33
C VAL A 186 -19.09 22.95 -2.67
N VAL A 187 -19.01 22.00 -1.75
CA VAL A 187 -17.76 21.59 -1.10
C VAL A 187 -17.12 20.49 -1.92
N ILE A 188 -15.87 20.71 -2.32
CA ILE A 188 -15.04 19.77 -3.08
C ILE A 188 -13.92 19.30 -2.16
N ALA A 189 -14.00 18.08 -1.65
CA ALA A 189 -12.98 17.50 -0.78
C ALA A 189 -11.94 16.72 -1.59
N ASP A 190 -10.66 17.01 -1.37
CA ASP A 190 -9.54 16.22 -1.89
C ASP A 190 -9.10 15.14 -0.90
N GLU A 191 -8.80 13.94 -1.40
CA GLU A 191 -8.46 12.75 -0.59
C GLU A 191 -9.58 12.38 0.40
N ALA A 192 -10.82 12.34 -0.10
CA ALA A 192 -12.05 12.16 0.68
C ALA A 192 -12.17 10.84 1.49
N HIS A 193 -11.17 9.97 1.46
CA HIS A 193 -11.11 8.69 2.18
C HIS A 193 -10.32 8.77 3.51
N ARG A 194 -9.80 9.94 3.89
CA ARG A 194 -9.07 10.08 5.16
C ARG A 194 -10.05 10.01 6.34
N SER A 195 -9.68 9.30 7.41
CA SER A 195 -10.43 9.23 8.69
C SER A 195 -10.79 10.60 9.27
N GLN A 196 -10.06 11.64 8.88
CA GLN A 196 -10.35 13.02 9.22
C GLN A 196 -11.73 13.51 8.74
N TYR A 197 -12.38 12.82 7.79
CA TYR A 197 -13.73 13.13 7.35
C TYR A 197 -14.82 12.33 8.10
N ASP A 198 -14.45 11.57 9.13
CA ASP A 198 -15.38 10.79 9.93
C ASP A 198 -16.33 11.66 10.76
N PHE A 199 -17.58 11.22 10.88
CA PHE A 199 -18.58 11.84 11.76
C PHE A 199 -18.24 11.66 13.25
N ILE A 200 -17.40 10.68 13.59
CA ILE A 200 -17.07 10.30 14.97
C ILE A 200 -16.08 11.31 15.58
N ASP A 201 -15.15 11.84 14.77
CA ASP A 201 -14.15 12.84 15.19
C ASP A 201 -14.63 14.30 15.05
N GLY A 202 -15.92 14.52 14.74
CA GLY A 202 -16.54 15.85 14.72
C GLY A 202 -16.33 16.67 13.45
N PHE A 203 -15.47 16.24 12.52
CA PHE A 203 -15.10 17.07 11.36
C PHE A 203 -16.24 17.30 10.35
N ALA A 204 -16.80 16.21 9.81
CA ALA A 204 -17.93 16.31 8.88
C ALA A 204 -19.13 17.01 9.54
N ARG A 205 -19.27 16.85 10.86
CA ARG A 205 -20.29 17.54 11.64
C ARG A 205 -20.05 19.05 11.69
N HIS A 206 -18.85 19.51 12.08
CA HIS A 206 -18.54 20.94 12.12
C HIS A 206 -18.68 21.61 10.75
N MET A 207 -18.32 20.93 9.67
CA MET A 207 -18.51 21.49 8.33
C MET A 207 -20.00 21.54 7.92
N ARG A 208 -20.79 20.52 8.28
CA ARG A 208 -22.24 20.54 8.09
C ARG A 208 -22.92 21.61 8.97
N ASP A 209 -22.41 21.87 10.17
CA ASP A 209 -22.91 22.95 11.03
C ASP A 209 -22.56 24.33 10.44
N ALA A 210 -21.34 24.47 9.89
CA ALA A 210 -20.86 25.69 9.23
C ALA A 210 -21.62 26.00 7.92
N LEU A 211 -21.89 24.96 7.12
CA LEU A 211 -22.46 25.03 5.77
C LEU A 211 -23.63 24.03 5.62
N PRO A 212 -24.76 24.23 6.32
CA PRO A 212 -25.84 23.24 6.42
C PRO A 212 -26.49 22.86 5.10
N ASN A 213 -26.54 23.79 4.15
CA ASN A 213 -27.20 23.60 2.86
C ASN A 213 -26.22 23.31 1.71
N ALA A 214 -24.92 23.14 1.99
CA ALA A 214 -23.93 22.87 0.96
C ALA A 214 -23.99 21.41 0.48
N SER A 215 -23.69 21.19 -0.80
CA SER A 215 -23.55 19.86 -1.39
C SER A 215 -22.09 19.43 -1.42
N PHE A 216 -21.83 18.14 -1.15
CA PHE A 216 -20.48 17.62 -0.96
C PHE A 216 -20.11 16.61 -2.04
N ILE A 217 -18.98 16.85 -2.70
CA ILE A 217 -18.35 15.92 -3.66
C ILE A 217 -16.94 15.56 -3.17
N GLY A 218 -16.60 14.28 -3.22
CA GLY A 218 -15.29 13.77 -2.85
C GLY A 218 -14.46 13.39 -4.07
N PHE A 219 -13.18 13.78 -4.09
CA PHE A 219 -12.20 13.28 -5.05
C PHE A 219 -11.14 12.48 -4.32
N THR A 220 -10.84 11.27 -4.78
CA THR A 220 -9.85 10.39 -4.15
C THR A 220 -8.96 9.70 -5.17
N GLY A 221 -7.70 9.48 -4.82
CA GLY A 221 -6.79 8.64 -5.58
C GLY A 221 -6.79 7.17 -5.18
N THR A 222 -7.35 6.87 -4.01
CA THR A 222 -7.43 5.52 -3.42
C THR A 222 -8.90 5.12 -3.26
N PRO A 223 -9.20 3.81 -3.32
CA PRO A 223 -10.53 3.32 -3.01
C PRO A 223 -10.86 3.59 -1.54
N ILE A 224 -12.10 4.00 -1.32
CA ILE A 224 -12.77 3.95 -0.03
C ILE A 224 -13.05 2.48 0.29
N ASP A 225 -12.71 2.04 1.51
CA ASP A 225 -13.04 0.68 1.95
C ASP A 225 -14.56 0.44 1.93
N LEU A 226 -15.00 -0.76 1.56
CA LEU A 226 -16.43 -1.12 1.53
C LEU A 226 -17.10 -1.02 2.90
N THR A 227 -16.32 -1.12 3.97
CA THR A 227 -16.73 -0.98 5.37
C THR A 227 -16.81 0.48 5.83
N ASP A 228 -16.26 1.43 5.06
CA ASP A 228 -16.28 2.85 5.39
C ASP A 228 -17.66 3.46 5.08
N LYS A 229 -18.57 3.23 6.03
CA LYS A 229 -19.92 3.81 6.04
C LYS A 229 -19.88 5.34 6.17
N ASN A 230 -18.80 5.91 6.70
CA ASN A 230 -18.69 7.33 7.01
C ASN A 230 -18.50 8.16 5.74
N THR A 231 -17.57 7.76 4.86
CA THR A 231 -17.34 8.48 3.60
C THR A 231 -18.59 8.51 2.72
N ARG A 232 -19.34 7.39 2.64
CA ARG A 232 -20.62 7.34 1.91
C ARG A 232 -21.73 8.16 2.57
N ALA A 233 -21.71 8.30 3.89
CA ALA A 233 -22.65 9.15 4.61
C ALA A 233 -22.40 10.65 4.37
N VAL A 234 -21.14 11.06 4.12
CA VAL A 234 -20.78 12.46 3.83
C VAL A 234 -20.99 12.80 2.36
N PHE A 235 -20.42 12.00 1.46
CA PHE A 235 -20.31 12.34 0.04
C PHE A 235 -21.34 11.62 -0.82
N GLY A 236 -21.70 10.37 -0.49
CA GLY A 236 -22.56 9.51 -1.32
C GLY A 236 -21.78 8.36 -1.98
N ASP A 237 -22.42 7.68 -2.93
CA ASP A 237 -21.80 6.57 -3.66
C ASP A 237 -20.78 7.04 -4.71
N TYR A 238 -20.05 6.09 -5.31
CA TYR A 238 -19.13 6.40 -6.40
C TYR A 238 -19.91 6.91 -7.63
N ILE A 239 -19.47 8.06 -8.15
CA ILE A 239 -19.92 8.64 -9.41
C ILE A 239 -19.11 8.03 -10.56
N SER A 240 -17.78 8.02 -10.42
CA SER A 240 -16.87 7.53 -11.46
C SER A 240 -15.67 6.85 -10.81
N ILE A 241 -15.25 5.73 -11.41
CA ILE A 241 -14.09 4.96 -11.00
C ILE A 241 -13.13 4.82 -12.19
N TYR A 242 -11.93 5.36 -12.01
CA TYR A 242 -10.78 5.24 -12.89
C TYR A 242 -9.59 4.74 -12.07
N ASP A 243 -9.50 3.42 -11.94
CA ASP A 243 -8.53 2.72 -11.10
C ASP A 243 -7.12 2.67 -11.73
N ILE A 244 -6.17 2.11 -10.98
CA ILE A 244 -4.78 1.97 -11.39
C ILE A 244 -4.60 1.04 -12.60
N GLN A 245 -5.44 0.02 -12.74
CA GLN A 245 -5.35 -0.95 -13.82
C GLN A 245 -5.73 -0.28 -15.15
N ARG A 246 -6.91 0.37 -15.20
CA ARG A 246 -7.36 1.11 -16.37
C ARG A 246 -6.38 2.22 -16.76
N ALA A 247 -5.86 2.95 -15.77
CA ALA A 247 -4.87 3.99 -16.03
C ALA A 247 -3.58 3.47 -16.66
N VAL A 248 -3.14 2.26 -16.31
CA VAL A 248 -1.99 1.60 -16.94
C VAL A 248 -2.35 1.07 -18.34
N GLU A 249 -3.52 0.44 -18.50
CA GLU A 249 -4.02 -0.06 -19.79
C GLU A 249 -4.15 1.06 -20.84
N ASP A 250 -4.63 2.23 -20.42
CA ASP A 250 -4.79 3.41 -21.27
C ASP A 250 -3.48 4.20 -21.47
N GLY A 251 -2.40 3.83 -20.79
CA GLY A 251 -1.12 4.56 -20.81
C GLY A 251 -1.20 5.95 -20.14
N ALA A 252 -2.19 6.19 -19.28
CA ALA A 252 -2.28 7.40 -18.46
C ALA A 252 -1.27 7.38 -17.28
N THR A 253 -0.90 6.19 -16.83
CA THR A 253 0.21 5.94 -15.89
C THR A 253 1.07 4.79 -16.38
N VAL A 254 2.31 4.70 -15.90
CA VAL A 254 3.18 3.55 -16.16
C VAL A 254 3.08 2.51 -15.03
N PRO A 255 3.34 1.21 -15.31
CA PRO A 255 3.36 0.17 -14.28
C PRO A 255 4.32 0.48 -13.13
N ILE A 256 4.04 -0.08 -11.95
CA ILE A 256 4.92 -0.04 -10.78
C ILE A 256 5.50 -1.45 -10.56
N TYR A 257 6.82 -1.55 -10.53
CA TYR A 257 7.55 -2.77 -10.21
C TYR A 257 8.02 -2.72 -8.75
N TYR A 258 7.97 -3.88 -8.09
CA TYR A 258 8.43 -4.03 -6.72
C TYR A 258 9.63 -4.98 -6.63
N GLU A 259 10.63 -4.55 -5.88
CA GLU A 259 11.85 -5.27 -5.59
C GLU A 259 12.16 -5.23 -4.10
N GLY A 260 12.11 -6.41 -3.46
CA GLY A 260 12.50 -6.55 -2.06
C GLY A 260 13.99 -6.80 -1.94
N ARG A 261 14.70 -5.90 -1.23
CA ARG A 261 16.11 -6.00 -0.87
C ARG A 261 16.26 -6.01 0.64
N LEU A 262 15.73 -7.06 1.28
CA LEU A 262 15.72 -7.17 2.74
C LEU A 262 17.14 -7.11 3.30
N ALA A 263 17.48 -6.01 3.97
CA ALA A 263 18.68 -5.94 4.80
C ALA A 263 18.37 -6.68 6.11
N LYS A 264 19.10 -7.76 6.42
CA LYS A 264 18.91 -8.52 7.67
C LYS A 264 18.95 -7.58 8.88
N LEU A 265 17.86 -7.52 9.61
CA LEU A 265 17.78 -6.84 10.91
C LEU A 265 18.42 -7.77 11.95
N GLU A 266 19.73 -7.69 12.12
CA GLU A 266 20.44 -8.38 13.20
C GLU A 266 20.20 -7.60 14.51
N LEU A 267 19.32 -8.10 15.36
CA LEU A 267 19.14 -7.57 16.72
C LEU A 267 20.25 -8.14 17.62
N ASN A 268 21.27 -7.35 17.92
CA ASN A 268 22.19 -7.65 19.02
C ASN A 268 21.47 -7.36 20.34
N GLU A 269 21.24 -8.39 21.18
CA GLU A 269 20.62 -8.24 22.52
C GLU A 269 21.38 -7.24 23.43
N ALA A 270 22.69 -7.06 23.20
CA ALA A 270 23.57 -6.13 23.93
C ALA A 270 23.54 -4.68 23.40
N GLU A 271 22.94 -4.45 22.23
CA GLU A 271 22.79 -3.12 21.59
C GLU A 271 21.35 -2.61 21.66
N LYS A 272 20.47 -3.25 22.47
CA LYS A 272 19.17 -2.68 22.82
C LYS A 272 19.42 -1.30 23.44
N PRO A 273 19.06 -0.18 22.77
CA PRO A 273 19.40 1.13 23.27
C PRO A 273 18.60 1.41 24.55
N HIS A 274 19.25 2.09 25.50
CA HIS A 274 18.52 2.94 26.42
C HIS A 274 17.71 3.93 25.57
N LEU A 275 16.39 3.87 25.70
CA LEU A 275 15.48 4.78 25.02
C LEU A 275 15.73 6.19 25.56
N ASP A 276 16.40 7.03 24.76
CA ASP A 276 16.47 8.47 25.02
C ASP A 276 15.04 9.03 25.06
N GLU A 277 14.72 9.78 26.11
CA GLU A 277 13.41 10.44 26.32
C GLU A 277 13.15 11.60 25.34
N GLU A 278 14.09 11.90 24.42
CA GLU A 278 14.03 13.08 23.54
C GLU A 278 13.38 12.83 22.16
N PHE A 279 12.87 11.64 21.86
CA PHE A 279 12.28 11.34 20.54
C PHE A 279 10.75 11.59 20.46
N GLU A 280 10.34 12.85 20.54
CA GLU A 280 8.97 13.33 20.25
C GLU A 280 8.90 13.88 18.81
N GLU A 281 8.86 13.01 17.82
CA GLU A 281 8.46 13.42 16.47
C GLU A 281 7.82 12.26 15.71
N ILE A 282 6.51 12.09 15.91
CA ILE A 282 5.49 11.51 15.02
C ILE A 282 4.30 11.22 15.92
N THR A 283 3.24 12.01 15.77
CA THR A 283 1.82 11.64 15.91
C THR A 283 1.01 12.93 15.87
N GLU A 284 1.07 13.66 14.76
CA GLU A 284 -0.02 14.56 14.42
C GLU A 284 -1.15 13.69 13.87
N GLY A 285 -2.16 13.39 14.70
CA GLY A 285 -3.44 12.85 14.23
C GLY A 285 -4.11 11.69 15.00
N GLU A 286 -3.50 11.06 16.00
CA GLU A 286 -4.14 9.91 16.70
C GLU A 286 -4.09 10.02 18.24
N GLU A 287 -5.03 9.36 18.92
CA GLU A 287 -5.32 9.51 20.36
C GLU A 287 -4.12 9.28 21.31
N ALA A 288 -4.08 10.09 22.39
CA ALA A 288 -3.00 10.16 23.37
C ALA A 288 -2.60 8.81 24.02
N ALA A 289 -3.50 7.84 24.14
CA ALA A 289 -3.23 6.55 24.78
C ALA A 289 -2.65 5.47 23.83
N GLN A 290 -2.97 5.53 22.52
CA GLN A 290 -2.33 4.66 21.52
C GLN A 290 -0.94 5.16 21.13
N LYS A 291 -0.69 6.47 21.28
CA LYS A 291 0.61 7.10 21.03
C LYS A 291 1.75 6.44 21.80
N GLU A 292 1.61 6.18 23.11
CA GLU A 292 2.72 5.67 23.92
C GLU A 292 3.18 4.26 23.50
N LYS A 293 2.24 3.33 23.27
CA LYS A 293 2.60 1.95 22.84
C LYS A 293 3.19 1.93 21.42
N LEU A 294 2.73 2.81 20.54
CA LEU A 294 3.28 2.96 19.20
C LEU A 294 4.67 3.58 19.24
N LYS A 295 4.90 4.57 20.12
CA LYS A 295 6.21 5.21 20.33
C LYS A 295 7.29 4.19 20.69
N THR A 296 7.05 3.29 21.65
CA THR A 296 8.05 2.29 22.06
C THR A 296 8.40 1.31 20.93
N LYS A 297 7.41 0.84 20.17
CA LYS A 297 7.65 -0.05 19.01
C LYS A 297 8.37 0.67 17.88
N TRP A 298 8.02 1.92 17.62
CA TRP A 298 8.67 2.75 16.61
C TRP A 298 10.11 3.05 16.98
N ALA A 299 10.39 3.41 18.23
CA ALA A 299 11.75 3.66 18.70
C ALA A 299 12.63 2.39 18.59
N ALA A 300 12.09 1.21 18.93
CA ALA A 300 12.82 -0.04 18.75
C ALA A 300 13.11 -0.35 17.27
N LEU A 301 12.14 -0.12 16.37
CA LEU A 301 12.35 -0.30 14.94
C LEU A 301 13.33 0.73 14.36
N GLU A 302 13.26 1.99 14.80
CA GLU A 302 14.16 3.07 14.39
C GLU A 302 15.60 2.77 14.79
N ALA A 303 15.81 2.31 16.03
CA ALA A 303 17.13 1.95 16.52
C ALA A 303 17.77 0.83 15.68
N VAL A 304 17.00 -0.19 15.33
CA VAL A 304 17.48 -1.33 14.54
C VAL A 304 17.70 -0.93 13.07
N ALA A 305 16.76 -0.19 12.49
CA ALA A 305 16.86 0.30 11.12
C ALA A 305 18.03 1.27 10.94
N GLY A 306 18.27 2.10 11.96
CA GLY A 306 19.29 3.14 11.97
C GLY A 306 20.65 2.73 12.54
N THR A 307 20.95 1.42 12.59
CA THR A 307 22.29 0.94 12.97
C THR A 307 23.32 1.30 11.89
N GLU A 308 24.49 1.78 12.31
CA GLU A 308 25.54 2.26 11.39
C GLU A 308 25.94 1.18 10.36
N LYS A 309 26.04 -0.09 10.79
CA LYS A 309 26.33 -1.24 9.93
C LYS A 309 25.28 -1.39 8.82
N ARG A 310 23.99 -1.29 9.17
CA ARG A 310 22.88 -1.42 8.21
C ARG A 310 22.83 -0.23 7.26
N ILE A 311 22.98 0.99 7.78
CA ILE A 311 22.99 2.21 6.96
C ILE A 311 24.11 2.15 5.92
N LYS A 312 25.32 1.73 6.30
CA LYS A 312 26.44 1.56 5.34
C LYS A 312 26.15 0.52 4.26
N LEU A 313 25.51 -0.60 4.61
CA LEU A 313 25.10 -1.63 3.65
C LEU A 313 24.06 -1.10 2.67
N ILE A 314 23.04 -0.39 3.17
CA ILE A 314 21.99 0.21 2.34
C ILE A 314 22.56 1.32 1.46
N ALA A 315 23.42 2.19 1.99
CA ALA A 315 24.08 3.24 1.22
C ALA A 315 24.83 2.66 0.02
N LYS A 316 25.60 1.59 0.26
CA LYS A 316 26.33 0.90 -0.81
C LYS A 316 25.39 0.31 -1.86
N ASP A 317 24.36 -0.41 -1.42
CA ASP A 317 23.38 -1.01 -2.33
C ASP A 317 22.63 0.05 -3.16
N ILE A 318 22.20 1.16 -2.55
CA ILE A 318 21.54 2.27 -3.23
C ILE A 318 22.45 2.87 -4.31
N VAL A 319 23.70 3.17 -3.97
CA VAL A 319 24.70 3.74 -4.90
C VAL A 319 24.91 2.79 -6.07
N ASP A 320 25.27 1.54 -5.78
CA ASP A 320 25.55 0.53 -6.80
C ASP A 320 24.31 0.34 -7.70
N HIS A 321 23.12 0.15 -7.12
CA HIS A 321 21.89 -0.05 -7.88
C HIS A 321 21.50 1.19 -8.72
N PHE A 322 21.65 2.39 -8.17
CA PHE A 322 21.29 3.62 -8.88
C PHE A 322 22.20 3.86 -10.09
N GLU A 323 23.51 3.66 -9.94
CA GLU A 323 24.47 3.81 -11.03
C GLU A 323 24.22 2.83 -12.17
N HIS A 324 24.05 1.53 -11.87
CA HIS A 324 23.69 0.52 -12.89
C HIS A 324 22.40 0.88 -13.63
N ARG A 325 21.44 1.49 -12.92
CA ARG A 325 20.19 1.92 -13.53
C ARG A 325 20.37 3.13 -14.44
N LEU A 326 21.24 4.07 -14.07
CA LEU A 326 21.57 5.23 -14.90
C LEU A 326 22.27 4.84 -16.22
N GLU A 327 22.99 3.72 -16.26
CA GLU A 327 23.55 3.18 -17.51
C GLU A 327 22.46 2.78 -18.52
N ALA A 328 21.32 2.31 -18.02
CA ALA A 328 20.20 1.86 -18.84
C ALA A 328 19.21 2.99 -19.17
N MET A 329 18.95 3.88 -18.22
CA MET A 329 17.99 4.99 -18.39
C MET A 329 18.33 6.19 -17.51
N ASP A 330 18.25 7.39 -18.08
CA ASP A 330 18.35 8.62 -17.29
C ASP A 330 17.05 8.83 -16.47
N GLY A 331 17.22 9.26 -15.22
CA GLY A 331 16.11 9.65 -14.36
C GLY A 331 16.55 9.95 -12.95
N LYS A 332 15.58 10.10 -12.06
CA LYS A 332 15.80 10.52 -10.68
C LYS A 332 15.34 9.46 -9.69
N ALA A 333 15.90 9.52 -8.49
CA ALA A 333 15.54 8.66 -7.37
C ALA A 333 15.14 9.46 -6.14
N MET A 334 14.25 8.86 -5.35
CA MET A 334 13.83 9.36 -4.05
C MET A 334 14.07 8.27 -3.01
N ILE A 335 14.65 8.62 -1.88
CA ILE A 335 14.92 7.71 -0.76
C ILE A 335 14.03 8.13 0.41
N VAL A 336 13.24 7.20 0.93
CA VAL A 336 12.28 7.44 2.01
C VAL A 336 12.78 6.76 3.28
N CYS A 337 13.25 7.54 4.24
CA CYS A 337 13.79 7.03 5.51
C CYS A 337 12.79 7.16 6.66
N MET A 338 12.95 6.30 7.66
CA MET A 338 12.07 6.26 8.83
C MET A 338 12.16 7.49 9.75
N SER A 339 13.35 8.05 9.95
CA SER A 339 13.60 9.21 10.83
C SER A 339 14.50 10.26 10.17
N ARG A 340 14.51 11.48 10.71
CA ARG A 340 15.40 12.58 10.25
C ARG A 340 16.88 12.23 10.50
N ARG A 341 17.17 11.61 11.65
CA ARG A 341 18.49 11.03 11.96
C ARG A 341 18.96 10.08 10.86
N ILE A 342 18.15 9.08 10.50
CA ILE A 342 18.49 8.11 9.45
C ILE A 342 18.66 8.80 8.09
N CYS A 343 17.91 9.88 7.79
CA CYS A 343 18.14 10.65 6.56
C CYS A 343 19.56 11.22 6.51
N VAL A 344 20.03 11.82 7.61
CA VAL A 344 21.36 12.43 7.72
C VAL A 344 22.46 11.37 7.73
N ASP A 345 22.28 10.30 8.52
CA ASP A 345 23.23 9.19 8.58
C ASP A 345 23.40 8.52 7.20
N LEU A 346 22.30 8.28 6.49
CA LEU A 346 22.32 7.70 5.14
C LEU A 346 22.94 8.67 4.12
N TYR A 347 22.66 9.97 4.22
CA TYR A 347 23.30 10.98 3.40
C TYR A 347 24.82 10.94 3.57
N ASN A 348 25.30 10.94 4.81
CA ASN A 348 26.72 10.89 5.13
C ASN A 348 27.37 9.61 4.61
N ALA A 349 26.69 8.46 4.75
CA ALA A 349 27.17 7.18 4.24
C ALA A 349 27.25 7.16 2.70
N ILE A 350 26.28 7.75 1.99
CA ILE A 350 26.32 7.87 0.53
C ILE A 350 27.43 8.82 0.08
N VAL A 351 27.58 9.98 0.73
CA VAL A 351 28.63 10.96 0.41
C VAL A 351 30.02 10.40 0.68
N ALA A 352 30.19 9.55 1.69
CA ALA A 352 31.45 8.85 1.93
C ALA A 352 31.83 7.89 0.77
N LEU A 353 30.83 7.30 0.09
CA LEU A 353 31.04 6.43 -1.07
C LEU A 353 31.19 7.21 -2.39
N ARG A 354 30.53 8.37 -2.50
CA ARG A 354 30.52 9.26 -3.68
C ARG A 354 30.65 10.74 -3.26
N PRO A 355 31.85 11.20 -2.89
CA PRO A 355 32.07 12.57 -2.41
C PRO A 355 31.63 13.65 -3.42
N GLU A 356 31.74 13.35 -4.71
CA GLU A 356 31.40 14.25 -5.82
C GLU A 356 29.89 14.49 -5.99
N TRP A 357 29.04 13.68 -5.35
CA TRP A 357 27.59 13.92 -5.36
C TRP A 357 27.19 15.04 -4.39
N HIS A 358 28.02 15.32 -3.38
CA HIS A 358 27.80 16.38 -2.41
C HIS A 358 28.23 17.75 -2.95
N HIS A 359 27.48 18.78 -2.54
CA HIS A 359 27.93 20.16 -2.62
C HIS A 359 27.20 20.97 -1.53
N GLU A 360 27.88 21.91 -0.88
CA GLU A 360 27.28 22.76 0.17
C GLU A 360 26.15 23.64 -0.39
N ASN A 361 26.44 24.38 -1.47
CA ASN A 361 25.45 25.19 -2.18
C ASN A 361 24.26 24.35 -2.69
N ASP A 362 23.03 24.80 -2.39
CA ASP A 362 21.76 24.21 -2.78
C ASP A 362 21.39 24.38 -4.26
N GLU A 363 22.16 25.12 -5.03
CA GLU A 363 22.06 25.19 -6.49
C GLU A 363 22.91 24.12 -7.21
N LYS A 364 23.74 23.39 -6.45
CA LYS A 364 24.67 22.37 -6.97
C LYS A 364 24.47 21.04 -6.26
N GLY A 365 25.26 20.05 -6.67
CA GLY A 365 25.25 18.69 -6.11
C GLY A 365 24.14 17.81 -6.69
N SER A 366 24.39 16.51 -6.62
CA SER A 366 23.55 15.45 -7.17
C SER A 366 22.63 14.81 -6.13
N ILE A 367 22.91 15.03 -4.84
CA ILE A 367 22.11 14.53 -3.71
C ILE A 367 21.82 15.61 -2.66
N LYS A 368 20.56 15.69 -2.21
CA LYS A 368 20.11 16.60 -1.13
C LYS A 368 19.09 15.92 -0.21
N ILE A 369 19.09 16.29 1.06
CA ILE A 369 18.03 15.91 2.02
C ILE A 369 16.92 16.98 1.96
N VAL A 370 15.66 16.58 2.04
CA VAL A 370 14.52 17.49 2.17
C VAL A 370 13.68 17.08 3.38
N MET A 371 13.79 17.88 4.43
CA MET A 371 13.11 17.65 5.71
C MET A 371 12.72 18.97 6.38
N THR A 372 11.81 18.88 7.35
CA THR A 372 11.50 19.97 8.28
C THR A 372 12.63 20.15 9.29
N GLY A 373 12.70 21.34 9.88
CA GLY A 373 13.63 21.65 10.96
C GLY A 373 12.94 22.30 12.15
N SER A 374 13.57 22.15 13.31
CA SER A 374 13.24 22.71 14.62
C SER A 374 14.47 23.43 15.20
N ALA A 375 14.24 24.40 16.09
CA ALA A 375 15.31 25.08 16.81
C ALA A 375 16.09 24.15 17.76
N THR A 376 15.50 23.01 18.13
CA THR A 376 16.11 21.99 18.99
C THR A 376 16.92 20.95 18.22
N ASP A 377 17.00 21.05 16.90
CA ASP A 377 17.70 20.05 16.10
C ASP A 377 19.23 20.13 16.25
N PRO A 378 19.93 18.99 16.18
CA PRO A 378 21.39 18.94 16.16
C PRO A 378 22.01 19.88 15.12
N SER A 379 23.18 20.45 15.45
CA SER A 379 23.89 21.39 14.57
C SER A 379 24.24 20.79 13.20
N GLU A 380 24.53 19.50 13.16
CA GLU A 380 24.78 18.72 11.94
C GLU A 380 23.59 18.65 10.98
N TRP A 381 22.36 18.89 11.44
CA TRP A 381 21.17 18.85 10.60
C TRP A 381 20.88 20.20 9.94
N GLN A 382 21.40 21.29 10.50
CA GLN A 382 21.15 22.65 10.04
C GLN A 382 21.49 22.88 8.56
N PRO A 383 22.57 22.32 7.97
CA PRO A 383 22.84 22.42 6.53
C PRO A 383 21.75 21.80 5.63
N HIS A 384 20.88 20.96 6.19
CA HIS A 384 19.80 20.27 5.48
C HIS A 384 18.42 20.92 5.69
N ILE A 385 18.31 21.90 6.58
CA ILE A 385 17.07 22.59 6.90
C ILE A 385 16.99 23.87 6.07
N ARG A 386 15.93 24.01 5.25
CA ARG A 386 15.68 25.22 4.44
C ARG A 386 14.34 25.87 4.81
N ASN A 387 14.25 27.17 4.57
CA ASN A 387 12.99 27.92 4.60
C ASN A 387 12.08 27.56 3.40
N LYS A 388 10.86 28.12 3.34
CA LYS A 388 9.89 27.84 2.26
C LYS A 388 10.48 28.08 0.87
N GLN A 389 11.14 29.22 0.66
CA GLN A 389 11.74 29.60 -0.62
C GLN A 389 12.86 28.64 -1.05
N GLY A 390 13.74 28.23 -0.13
CA GLY A 390 14.81 27.27 -0.42
C GLY A 390 14.27 25.88 -0.77
N ARG A 391 13.20 25.42 -0.10
CA ARG A 391 12.53 24.16 -0.44
C ARG A 391 11.87 24.21 -1.82
N GLU A 392 11.26 25.34 -2.19
CA GLU A 392 10.69 25.55 -3.53
C GLU A 392 11.77 25.57 -4.61
N ALA A 393 12.94 26.17 -4.34
CA ALA A 393 14.07 26.15 -5.26
C ALA A 393 14.58 24.72 -5.49
N LEU A 394 14.75 23.92 -4.44
CA LEU A 394 15.11 22.50 -4.55
C LEU A 394 14.05 21.67 -5.28
N ALA A 395 12.77 21.92 -5.01
CA ALA A 395 11.66 21.30 -5.73
C ALA A 395 11.74 21.60 -7.24
N LYS A 396 12.05 22.84 -7.63
CA LYS A 396 12.21 23.25 -9.03
C LYS A 396 13.40 22.55 -9.69
N ARG A 397 14.56 22.50 -9.02
CA ARG A 397 15.74 21.75 -9.47
C ARG A 397 15.42 20.27 -9.67
N PHE A 398 14.78 19.65 -8.69
CA PHE A 398 14.48 18.23 -8.76
C PHE A 398 13.45 17.90 -9.83
N LYS A 399 12.53 18.82 -10.18
CA LYS A 399 11.61 18.66 -11.31
C LYS A 399 12.27 18.78 -12.69
N ASP A 400 13.35 19.56 -12.84
CA ASP A 400 14.03 19.68 -14.14
C ASP A 400 14.85 18.39 -14.43
N PRO A 401 14.52 17.60 -15.47
CA PRO A 401 15.26 16.38 -15.79
C PRO A 401 16.74 16.62 -16.15
N ARG A 402 17.10 17.84 -16.58
CA ARG A 402 18.46 18.22 -16.97
C ARG A 402 19.30 18.72 -15.81
N ASP A 403 18.70 18.98 -14.65
CA ASP A 403 19.44 19.40 -13.46
C ASP A 403 20.32 18.25 -12.92
N GLN A 404 21.46 18.62 -12.33
CA GLN A 404 22.39 17.69 -11.70
C GLN A 404 21.79 16.97 -10.48
N LEU A 405 20.78 17.55 -9.82
CA LEU A 405 20.11 16.94 -8.67
C LEU A 405 19.31 15.71 -9.11
N LYS A 406 19.87 14.51 -8.85
CA LYS A 406 19.32 13.22 -9.25
C LYS A 406 18.73 12.42 -8.09
N ILE A 407 19.19 12.62 -6.86
CA ILE A 407 18.73 11.89 -5.67
C ILE A 407 18.24 12.86 -4.60
N VAL A 408 17.10 12.55 -3.99
CA VAL A 408 16.62 13.27 -2.80
C VAL A 408 16.27 12.29 -1.68
N ILE A 409 16.69 12.61 -0.46
CA ILE A 409 16.36 11.85 0.75
C ILE A 409 15.26 12.60 1.50
N VAL A 410 14.17 11.91 1.81
CA VAL A 410 13.00 12.47 2.48
C VAL A 410 12.53 11.54 3.60
N ARG A 411 11.83 12.11 4.58
CA ARG A 411 11.09 11.33 5.59
C ARG A 411 9.60 11.30 5.31
N ASP A 412 8.98 12.48 5.26
CA ASP A 412 7.53 12.66 5.02
C ASP A 412 7.24 13.69 3.92
N MET A 413 8.16 14.62 3.71
CA MET A 413 8.05 15.62 2.65
C MET A 413 8.02 14.94 1.28
N TRP A 414 7.23 15.50 0.36
CA TRP A 414 7.14 15.08 -1.04
C TRP A 414 6.57 13.68 -1.30
N LEU A 415 6.10 12.97 -0.27
CA LEU A 415 5.33 11.73 -0.44
C LEU A 415 3.91 12.02 -0.93
N THR A 416 3.38 13.20 -0.61
CA THR A 416 2.08 13.72 -1.05
C THR A 416 2.23 14.94 -1.96
N GLY A 417 1.35 15.08 -2.94
CA GLY A 417 1.30 16.22 -3.86
C GLY A 417 2.44 16.30 -4.89
N PHE A 418 3.68 16.05 -4.51
CA PHE A 418 4.85 16.29 -5.35
C PHE A 418 4.88 15.45 -6.65
N ASP A 419 5.10 16.10 -7.79
CA ASP A 419 5.04 15.48 -9.12
C ASP A 419 6.35 15.69 -9.87
N VAL A 420 7.01 14.58 -10.21
CA VAL A 420 8.31 14.54 -10.89
C VAL A 420 8.25 13.42 -11.93
N PRO A 421 7.84 13.71 -13.18
CA PRO A 421 7.64 12.67 -14.20
C PRO A 421 8.87 11.78 -14.45
N CYS A 422 10.08 12.37 -14.38
CA CYS A 422 11.35 11.68 -14.55
C CYS A 422 11.82 10.87 -13.33
N LEU A 423 11.08 10.88 -12.21
CA LEU A 423 11.38 10.04 -11.04
C LEU A 423 11.09 8.59 -11.40
N HIS A 424 12.11 7.75 -11.46
CA HIS A 424 11.99 6.38 -11.93
C HIS A 424 12.13 5.34 -10.82
N THR A 425 12.72 5.70 -9.67
CA THR A 425 12.98 4.78 -8.56
C THR A 425 12.65 5.45 -7.24
N MET A 426 12.01 4.70 -6.36
CA MET A 426 11.82 5.05 -4.96
C MET A 426 12.40 3.94 -4.09
N TYR A 427 13.39 4.30 -3.27
CA TYR A 427 13.97 3.44 -2.26
C TYR A 427 13.23 3.68 -0.95
N ILE A 428 12.75 2.62 -0.31
CA ILE A 428 11.93 2.71 0.89
C ILE A 428 12.62 1.98 2.03
N ASP A 429 12.96 2.77 3.05
CA ASP A 429 13.45 2.33 4.35
C ASP A 429 12.59 2.92 5.48
N LYS A 430 11.26 2.81 5.30
CA LYS A 430 10.26 3.29 6.25
C LYS A 430 9.05 2.34 6.29
N PRO A 431 8.58 1.93 7.48
CA PRO A 431 7.34 1.18 7.61
C PRO A 431 6.16 2.02 7.07
N MET A 432 5.44 1.51 6.08
CA MET A 432 4.28 2.16 5.49
C MET A 432 3.18 1.15 5.19
N SER A 433 1.93 1.59 5.28
CA SER A 433 0.74 0.78 5.04
C SER A 433 -0.42 1.62 4.49
N GLY A 434 -1.44 0.94 3.96
CA GLY A 434 -2.69 1.55 3.52
C GLY A 434 -2.50 2.66 2.47
N HIS A 435 -3.27 3.73 2.60
CA HIS A 435 -3.29 4.84 1.64
C HIS A 435 -1.95 5.61 1.57
N ASN A 436 -1.24 5.75 2.70
CA ASN A 436 0.07 6.42 2.75
C ASN A 436 1.10 5.70 1.87
N LEU A 437 1.12 4.36 1.91
CA LEU A 437 1.97 3.56 1.04
C LEU A 437 1.60 3.79 -0.44
N MET A 438 0.31 3.76 -0.78
CA MET A 438 -0.15 3.95 -2.16
C MET A 438 0.18 5.34 -2.71
N GLN A 439 0.02 6.39 -1.90
CA GLN A 439 0.35 7.76 -2.29
C GLN A 439 1.86 7.95 -2.54
N ALA A 440 2.70 7.30 -1.73
CA ALA A 440 4.15 7.32 -1.90
C ALA A 440 4.57 6.59 -3.18
N ILE A 441 4.15 5.34 -3.38
CA ILE A 441 4.57 4.56 -4.55
C ILE A 441 4.02 5.13 -5.87
N ALA A 442 2.87 5.81 -5.85
CA ALA A 442 2.34 6.46 -7.03
C ALA A 442 3.23 7.60 -7.56
N ARG A 443 4.22 8.08 -6.79
CA ARG A 443 5.16 9.10 -7.29
C ARG A 443 5.99 8.62 -8.47
N VAL A 444 6.25 7.32 -8.56
CA VAL A 444 7.05 6.73 -9.65
C VAL A 444 6.20 6.29 -10.85
N ASN A 445 4.87 6.43 -10.82
CA ASN A 445 3.98 5.91 -11.88
C ASN A 445 3.69 6.90 -13.02
N ARG A 446 4.36 8.06 -13.03
CA ARG A 446 4.15 9.10 -14.05
C ARG A 446 4.78 8.72 -15.38
N VAL A 447 4.03 8.93 -16.46
CA VAL A 447 4.50 8.79 -17.84
C VAL A 447 5.54 9.85 -18.15
N PHE A 448 6.70 9.44 -18.66
CA PHE A 448 7.77 10.35 -19.04
C PHE A 448 8.67 9.73 -20.10
N LYS A 449 8.68 10.30 -21.31
CA LYS A 449 9.45 9.78 -22.45
C LYS A 449 9.22 8.25 -22.59
N ASP A 450 10.30 7.49 -22.71
CA ASP A 450 10.32 6.04 -22.86
C ASP A 450 10.50 5.32 -21.50
N LYS A 451 10.07 5.94 -20.40
CA LYS A 451 10.12 5.32 -19.07
C LYS A 451 9.19 4.10 -19.04
N PRO A 452 9.71 2.88 -18.81
CA PRO A 452 8.91 1.65 -18.89
C PRO A 452 8.03 1.43 -17.65
N GLY A 453 8.36 2.09 -16.55
CA GLY A 453 7.69 1.92 -15.26
C GLY A 453 8.41 2.63 -14.12
N GLY A 454 7.73 2.71 -12.98
CA GLY A 454 8.33 3.07 -11.71
C GLY A 454 8.87 1.85 -10.98
N LEU A 455 9.99 1.97 -10.29
CA LEU A 455 10.57 0.91 -9.46
C LEU A 455 10.51 1.29 -7.99
N ILE A 456 9.97 0.39 -7.16
CA ILE A 456 10.01 0.46 -5.71
C ILE A 456 11.02 -0.55 -5.20
N VAL A 457 12.05 -0.07 -4.51
CA VAL A 457 13.06 -0.89 -3.84
C VAL A 457 12.83 -0.81 -2.35
N ASP A 458 12.65 -1.94 -1.69
CA ASP A 458 12.22 -2.00 -0.28
C ASP A 458 13.23 -2.75 0.60
N TYR A 459 13.69 -2.06 1.65
CA TYR A 459 14.69 -2.57 2.60
C TYR A 459 14.10 -3.10 3.93
N LEU A 460 12.78 -3.01 4.14
CA LEU A 460 12.11 -3.39 5.39
C LEU A 460 11.07 -4.50 5.24
N GLY A 461 10.56 -4.77 4.03
CA GLY A 461 9.61 -5.86 3.80
C GLY A 461 8.15 -5.43 3.81
N LEU A 462 7.81 -4.45 2.99
CA LEU A 462 6.49 -3.93 2.69
C LEU A 462 5.65 -4.82 1.77
N ALA A 463 6.17 -5.95 1.28
CA ALA A 463 5.49 -6.81 0.31
C ALA A 463 4.04 -7.15 0.71
N ASP A 464 3.81 -7.54 1.97
CA ASP A 464 2.46 -7.85 2.47
C ASP A 464 1.57 -6.60 2.58
N ASN A 465 2.13 -5.47 3.01
CA ASN A 465 1.39 -4.21 3.08
C ASN A 465 1.02 -3.69 1.70
N LEU A 466 1.93 -3.85 0.73
CA LEU A 466 1.70 -3.51 -0.67
C LEU A 466 0.64 -4.41 -1.28
N ARG A 467 0.73 -5.73 -1.07
CA ARG A 467 -0.29 -6.70 -1.54
C ARG A 467 -1.66 -6.38 -0.99
N LYS A 468 -1.78 -6.10 0.31
CA LYS A 468 -3.05 -5.69 0.94
C LYS A 468 -3.57 -4.37 0.36
N ALA A 469 -2.69 -3.38 0.21
CA ALA A 469 -3.08 -2.09 -0.35
C ALA A 469 -3.55 -2.20 -1.81
N LEU A 470 -2.92 -3.05 -2.62
CA LEU A 470 -3.31 -3.31 -4.00
C LEU A 470 -4.60 -4.15 -4.11
N ALA A 471 -4.83 -5.11 -3.20
CA ALA A 471 -6.05 -5.92 -3.19
C ALA A 471 -7.31 -5.05 -3.04
N ASN A 472 -7.26 -4.03 -2.17
CA ASN A 472 -8.36 -3.08 -2.01
C ASN A 472 -8.65 -2.28 -3.30
N TYR A 473 -7.69 -2.12 -4.21
CA TYR A 473 -7.90 -1.46 -5.52
C TYR A 473 -8.59 -2.38 -6.54
N THR A 474 -8.31 -3.68 -6.51
CA THR A 474 -8.90 -4.64 -7.45
C THR A 474 -10.32 -5.05 -7.05
N GLU A 475 -10.61 -5.12 -5.75
CA GLU A 475 -11.91 -5.59 -5.24
C GLU A 475 -13.00 -4.50 -5.29
N ASN A 476 -12.64 -3.21 -5.27
CA ASN A 476 -13.57 -2.11 -5.02
C ASN A 476 -14.08 -1.34 -6.26
N GLY A 477 -13.75 -1.72 -7.51
CA GLY A 477 -14.15 -0.90 -8.67
C GLY A 477 -14.06 -1.45 -10.09
N GLY A 478 -13.45 -2.61 -10.32
CA GLY A 478 -13.32 -3.15 -11.67
C GLY A 478 -14.54 -4.00 -12.07
N LYS A 479 -15.34 -3.56 -13.05
CA LYS A 479 -16.22 -4.45 -13.86
C LYS A 479 -15.44 -5.51 -14.70
N GLY A 480 -14.19 -5.79 -14.35
CA GLY A 480 -13.42 -6.88 -14.91
C GLY A 480 -13.65 -8.13 -14.07
N LYS A 481 -13.93 -9.26 -14.72
CA LYS A 481 -13.85 -10.56 -14.07
C LYS A 481 -12.54 -10.60 -13.26
N THR A 482 -12.67 -10.95 -11.98
CA THR A 482 -11.58 -11.31 -11.09
C THR A 482 -10.57 -12.17 -11.81
N ALA A 483 -9.37 -11.63 -12.01
CA ALA A 483 -8.20 -12.27 -12.59
C ALA A 483 -8.40 -12.83 -14.02
N ILE A 484 -7.45 -12.56 -14.92
CA ILE A 484 -7.18 -13.56 -15.95
C ILE A 484 -6.85 -14.84 -15.18
N ASP A 485 -7.59 -15.92 -15.42
CA ASP A 485 -7.28 -17.20 -14.80
C ASP A 485 -5.80 -17.48 -15.07
N GLN A 486 -5.02 -17.71 -14.02
CA GLN A 486 -3.59 -17.94 -14.15
C GLN A 486 -3.33 -19.13 -15.10
N GLU A 487 -4.26 -20.08 -15.19
CA GLU A 487 -4.22 -21.17 -16.16
C GLU A 487 -4.39 -20.71 -17.61
N GLU A 488 -5.25 -19.71 -17.87
CA GLU A 488 -5.44 -19.11 -19.19
C GLU A 488 -4.21 -18.30 -19.62
N ALA A 489 -3.62 -17.53 -18.69
CA ALA A 489 -2.35 -16.83 -18.93
C ALA A 489 -1.21 -17.80 -19.25
N VAL A 490 -1.13 -18.92 -18.54
CA VAL A 490 -0.16 -20.00 -18.79
C VAL A 490 -0.40 -20.67 -20.15
N ALA A 491 -1.65 -20.92 -20.53
CA ALA A 491 -1.97 -21.52 -21.83
C ALA A 491 -1.57 -20.60 -23.01
N ILE A 492 -1.81 -19.30 -22.87
CA ILE A 492 -1.37 -18.29 -23.85
C ILE A 492 0.16 -18.26 -23.91
N MET A 493 0.83 -18.24 -22.75
CA MET A 493 2.29 -18.25 -22.67
C MET A 493 2.90 -19.48 -23.35
N GLN A 494 2.37 -20.68 -23.10
CA GLN A 494 2.85 -21.92 -23.73
C GLN A 494 2.71 -21.89 -25.25
N ARG A 495 1.57 -21.41 -25.77
CA ARG A 495 1.36 -21.25 -27.22
C ARG A 495 2.37 -20.29 -27.84
N LYS A 496 2.69 -19.18 -27.18
CA LYS A 496 3.71 -18.23 -27.67
C LYS A 496 5.12 -18.79 -27.56
N TYR A 497 5.40 -19.58 -26.52
CA TYR A 497 6.67 -20.26 -26.34
C TYR A 497 6.93 -21.29 -27.45
N GLU A 498 5.92 -22.06 -27.87
CA GLU A 498 6.00 -22.97 -29.02
C GLU A 498 6.36 -22.23 -30.32
N ILE A 499 5.75 -21.08 -30.59
CA ILE A 499 6.07 -20.26 -31.76
C ILE A 499 7.54 -19.82 -31.75
N CYS A 500 8.07 -19.42 -30.59
CA CYS A 500 9.49 -19.11 -30.47
C CYS A 500 10.36 -20.35 -30.73
N ARG A 501 10.01 -21.51 -30.17
CA ARG A 501 10.75 -22.76 -30.42
C ARG A 501 10.75 -23.16 -31.89
N ASP A 502 9.62 -22.99 -32.60
CA ASP A 502 9.52 -23.28 -34.03
C ASP A 502 10.42 -22.35 -34.87
N LEU A 503 10.52 -21.08 -34.48
CA LEU A 503 11.44 -20.13 -35.11
C LEU A 503 12.90 -20.55 -34.93
N PHE A 504 13.26 -21.19 -33.82
CA PHE A 504 14.58 -21.76 -33.58
C PHE A 504 14.70 -23.26 -33.92
N HIS A 505 13.73 -23.86 -34.61
CA HIS A 505 13.79 -25.29 -34.96
C HIS A 505 15.06 -25.62 -35.76
N GLY A 506 15.86 -26.56 -35.24
CA GLY A 506 17.16 -26.96 -35.80
C GLY A 506 18.35 -26.16 -35.28
N PHE A 507 18.15 -25.20 -34.38
CA PHE A 507 19.20 -24.51 -33.63
C PHE A 507 19.24 -25.05 -32.20
N ASP A 508 20.42 -25.38 -31.68
CA ASP A 508 20.57 -25.82 -30.29
C ASP A 508 21.00 -24.64 -29.41
N TRP A 509 20.10 -24.21 -28.51
CA TRP A 509 20.35 -23.16 -27.53
C TRP A 509 20.51 -23.69 -26.09
N SER A 510 20.59 -25.01 -25.91
CA SER A 510 20.74 -25.65 -24.58
C SER A 510 22.02 -25.25 -23.83
N SER A 511 23.02 -24.75 -24.56
CA SER A 511 24.28 -24.22 -24.01
C SER A 511 24.16 -22.79 -23.45
N TRP A 512 22.98 -22.16 -23.52
CA TRP A 512 22.74 -20.86 -22.92
C TRP A 512 22.80 -20.95 -21.38
N THR A 513 23.84 -20.38 -20.79
CA THR A 513 24.04 -20.27 -19.33
C THR A 513 24.28 -18.81 -18.92
N THR A 514 24.09 -18.50 -17.63
CA THR A 514 24.31 -17.15 -17.05
C THR A 514 25.78 -16.68 -17.16
N ASN A 515 26.70 -17.55 -17.58
CA ASN A 515 28.13 -17.28 -17.65
C ASN A 515 28.52 -16.47 -18.91
N SER A 516 29.16 -15.32 -18.71
CA SER A 516 29.38 -14.27 -19.72
C SER A 516 30.23 -14.68 -20.92
N ALA A 517 31.11 -15.68 -20.77
CA ALA A 517 32.09 -16.07 -21.78
C ALA A 517 31.50 -16.92 -22.93
N GLN A 518 30.42 -17.69 -22.68
CA GLN A 518 29.80 -18.53 -23.71
C GLN A 518 28.76 -17.78 -24.56
N LYS A 519 28.24 -16.65 -24.05
CA LYS A 519 27.25 -15.79 -24.76
C LYS A 519 27.79 -15.16 -26.05
N ILE A 520 29.10 -14.96 -26.14
CA ILE A 520 29.77 -14.26 -27.25
C ILE A 520 29.70 -15.08 -28.56
N ASN A 521 29.66 -16.42 -28.48
CA ASN A 521 29.67 -17.28 -29.67
C ASN A 521 28.28 -17.78 -30.09
N LEU A 522 27.31 -17.83 -29.19
CA LEU A 522 25.98 -18.38 -29.48
C LEU A 522 25.06 -17.35 -30.16
N LEU A 523 25.12 -16.08 -29.74
CA LEU A 523 24.23 -15.04 -30.26
C LEU A 523 24.40 -14.79 -31.77
N PRO A 524 25.62 -14.64 -32.33
CA PRO A 524 25.78 -14.42 -33.77
C PRO A 524 25.22 -15.57 -34.62
N ASN A 525 25.42 -16.82 -34.19
CA ASN A 525 24.90 -18.00 -34.89
C ASN A 525 23.36 -18.08 -34.80
N ALA A 526 22.79 -17.68 -33.66
CA ALA A 526 21.35 -17.61 -33.47
C ALA A 526 20.72 -16.50 -34.33
N GLN A 527 21.41 -15.36 -34.50
CA GLN A 527 20.97 -14.28 -35.40
C GLN A 527 20.93 -14.77 -36.85
N GLU A 528 21.99 -15.42 -37.32
CA GLU A 528 22.07 -15.98 -38.68
C GLU A 528 20.95 -17.00 -38.93
N HIS A 529 20.68 -17.90 -37.96
CA HIS A 529 19.60 -18.87 -38.05
C HIS A 529 18.22 -18.23 -38.25
N ILE A 530 17.95 -17.10 -37.57
CA ILE A 530 16.69 -16.37 -37.69
C ILE A 530 16.62 -15.58 -38.99
N LEU A 531 17.73 -14.96 -39.41
CA LEU A 531 17.80 -14.20 -40.67
C LEU A 531 17.66 -15.09 -41.91
N ALA A 532 18.07 -16.36 -41.83
CA ALA A 532 17.91 -17.35 -42.90
C ALA A 532 16.44 -17.76 -43.15
N LYS A 533 15.50 -17.36 -42.28
CA LYS A 533 14.06 -17.65 -42.42
C LYS A 533 13.31 -16.47 -43.03
N ASN A 534 12.31 -16.75 -43.86
CA ASN A 534 11.44 -15.72 -44.44
C ASN A 534 10.76 -14.90 -43.33
N ASP A 535 11.01 -13.60 -43.37
CA ASP A 535 10.50 -12.62 -42.39
C ASP A 535 10.87 -12.97 -40.92
N GLY A 536 11.97 -13.70 -40.73
CA GLY A 536 12.32 -14.29 -39.44
C GLY A 536 12.54 -13.25 -38.34
N LYS A 537 13.07 -12.07 -38.70
CA LYS A 537 13.30 -10.96 -37.77
C LYS A 537 12.00 -10.40 -37.18
N ASP A 538 11.05 -10.03 -38.03
CA ASP A 538 9.79 -9.40 -37.59
C ASP A 538 8.89 -10.41 -36.87
N ARG A 539 8.90 -11.67 -37.35
CA ARG A 539 8.21 -12.78 -36.69
C ARG A 539 8.79 -13.09 -35.31
N LEU A 540 10.11 -13.12 -35.16
CA LEU A 540 10.75 -13.29 -33.85
C LEU A 540 10.44 -12.11 -32.94
N ALA A 541 10.53 -10.88 -33.46
CA ALA A 541 10.25 -9.68 -32.68
C ALA A 541 8.84 -9.75 -32.06
N LYS A 542 7.83 -10.02 -32.89
CA LYS A 542 6.45 -10.17 -32.45
C LYS A 542 6.26 -11.34 -31.48
N ALA A 543 6.79 -12.52 -31.79
CA ALA A 543 6.61 -13.71 -30.96
C ALA A 543 7.24 -13.55 -29.57
N VAL A 544 8.43 -12.97 -29.48
CA VAL A 544 9.12 -12.72 -28.21
C VAL A 544 8.39 -11.66 -27.38
N THR A 545 7.86 -10.61 -28.01
CA THR A 545 7.05 -9.57 -27.33
C THR A 545 5.79 -10.17 -26.72
N GLU A 546 5.03 -10.96 -27.50
CA GLU A 546 3.78 -11.60 -27.04
C GLU A 546 4.06 -12.68 -25.97
N LEU A 547 5.12 -13.47 -26.12
CA LEU A 547 5.56 -14.44 -25.11
C LEU A 547 5.92 -13.75 -23.79
N SER A 548 6.64 -12.63 -23.88
CA SER A 548 7.08 -11.86 -22.74
C SER A 548 5.89 -11.28 -21.95
N GLN A 549 4.85 -10.78 -22.63
CA GLN A 549 3.61 -10.32 -21.98
C GLN A 549 2.89 -11.43 -21.24
N ALA A 550 2.70 -12.57 -21.92
CA ALA A 550 2.02 -13.72 -21.36
C ALA A 550 2.77 -14.29 -20.16
N PHE A 551 4.11 -14.31 -20.21
CA PHE A 551 4.96 -14.70 -19.09
C PHE A 551 4.78 -13.79 -17.87
N ALA A 552 4.75 -12.46 -18.05
CA ALA A 552 4.54 -11.51 -16.95
C ALA A 552 3.19 -11.71 -16.24
N LEU A 553 2.17 -12.17 -16.97
CA LEU A 553 0.84 -12.48 -16.44
C LEU A 553 0.75 -13.90 -15.82
N ALA A 554 1.64 -14.82 -16.23
CA ALA A 554 1.64 -16.21 -15.77
C ALA A 554 2.45 -16.45 -14.49
N VAL A 555 3.44 -15.60 -14.19
CA VAL A 555 4.23 -15.67 -12.95
C VAL A 555 3.31 -15.43 -11.74
N PRO A 556 3.34 -16.28 -10.69
CA PRO A 556 4.43 -17.22 -10.35
C PRO A 556 4.22 -18.72 -10.72
N ASN A 557 3.53 -19.05 -11.82
CA ASN A 557 3.26 -20.46 -12.17
C ASN A 557 4.55 -21.28 -12.50
N GLU A 558 4.61 -22.54 -12.05
CA GLU A 558 5.75 -23.44 -12.28
C GLU A 558 6.07 -23.65 -13.77
N LYS A 559 5.05 -23.72 -14.64
CA LYS A 559 5.22 -23.83 -16.10
C LYS A 559 5.86 -22.59 -16.70
N ALA A 560 5.64 -21.42 -16.10
CA ALA A 560 6.28 -20.17 -16.51
C ALA A 560 7.75 -20.15 -16.09
N LEU A 561 8.04 -20.52 -14.84
CA LEU A 561 9.41 -20.54 -14.32
C LEU A 561 10.35 -21.46 -15.14
N LYS A 562 9.85 -22.60 -15.63
CA LYS A 562 10.63 -23.56 -16.44
C LYS A 562 11.17 -23.02 -17.77
N ILE A 563 10.53 -21.98 -18.34
CA ILE A 563 10.92 -21.42 -19.64
C ILE A 563 11.70 -20.11 -19.51
N CYS A 564 12.12 -19.75 -18.29
CA CYS A 564 12.71 -18.44 -18.01
C CYS A 564 14.04 -18.22 -18.76
N ASP A 565 14.92 -19.23 -18.75
CA ASP A 565 16.21 -19.17 -19.44
C ASP A 565 16.05 -19.07 -20.97
N ASP A 566 15.06 -19.79 -21.51
CA ASP A 566 14.72 -19.72 -22.94
C ASP A 566 14.18 -18.34 -23.32
N ILE A 567 13.33 -17.73 -22.50
CA ILE A 567 12.85 -16.36 -22.72
C ILE A 567 14.03 -15.38 -22.70
N ALA A 568 14.98 -15.55 -21.77
CA ALA A 568 16.18 -14.71 -21.69
C ALA A 568 17.02 -14.82 -22.98
N PHE A 569 17.19 -16.04 -23.50
CA PHE A 569 17.88 -16.29 -24.75
C PHE A 569 17.15 -15.63 -25.94
N PHE A 570 15.84 -15.86 -26.10
CA PHE A 570 15.07 -15.30 -27.21
C PHE A 570 15.08 -13.76 -27.20
N GLN A 571 15.01 -13.14 -26.02
CA GLN A 571 15.16 -11.70 -25.85
C GLN A 571 16.55 -11.22 -26.26
N ALA A 572 17.61 -11.92 -25.88
CA ALA A 572 18.98 -11.57 -26.25
C ALA A 572 19.18 -11.61 -27.78
N VAL A 573 18.68 -12.64 -28.46
CA VAL A 573 18.76 -12.77 -29.93
C VAL A 573 17.97 -11.66 -30.62
N ARG A 574 16.72 -11.39 -30.20
CA ARG A 574 15.92 -10.29 -30.76
C ARG A 574 16.64 -8.94 -30.63
N THR A 575 17.24 -8.69 -29.46
CA THR A 575 17.96 -7.44 -29.18
C THR A 575 19.19 -7.29 -30.06
N ALA A 576 19.92 -8.37 -30.30
CA ALA A 576 21.06 -8.36 -31.19
C ALA A 576 20.61 -8.09 -32.65
N LEU A 577 19.49 -8.66 -33.08
CA LEU A 577 18.92 -8.42 -34.41
C LEU A 577 18.40 -6.99 -34.61
N SER A 578 17.81 -6.36 -33.58
CA SER A 578 17.31 -4.99 -33.66
C SER A 578 18.44 -3.95 -33.72
N LYS A 579 19.58 -4.21 -33.07
CA LYS A 579 20.77 -3.34 -33.13
C LYS A 579 21.52 -3.36 -34.46
N SER A 580 21.34 -4.41 -35.28
CA SER A 580 22.07 -4.59 -36.55
C SER A 580 21.52 -3.80 -37.75
N SER A 581 20.28 -3.30 -37.67
CA SER A 581 19.63 -2.53 -38.75
C SER A 581 19.57 -1.03 -38.43
N THR A 582 20.45 -0.27 -39.06
CA THR A 582 20.49 1.20 -39.25
C THR A 582 19.31 2.07 -38.76
N LEU A 583 19.65 2.99 -37.84
CA LEU A 583 19.57 4.46 -37.91
C LEU A 583 18.26 5.23 -38.19
N ASN A 584 17.11 4.66 -38.54
CA ASN A 584 15.88 5.45 -38.70
C ASN A 584 14.58 4.62 -38.62
N SER A 585 14.23 4.14 -37.43
CA SER A 585 12.84 3.81 -37.07
C SER A 585 12.73 3.63 -35.56
N LYS A 586 11.81 4.35 -34.91
CA LYS A 586 11.48 4.18 -33.49
C LYS A 586 11.02 2.74 -33.22
N PRO A 587 11.60 2.00 -32.25
CA PRO A 587 11.07 0.70 -31.89
C PRO A 587 10.20 0.77 -30.63
N GLU A 588 9.18 -0.09 -30.59
CA GLU A 588 8.31 -0.39 -29.45
C GLU A 588 9.11 -1.06 -28.29
N GLU A 589 10.03 -0.33 -27.64
CA GLU A 589 10.97 -0.88 -26.64
C GLU A 589 10.46 -0.94 -25.18
N ASN A 590 9.30 -0.33 -24.87
CA ASN A 590 8.84 -0.13 -23.49
C ASN A 590 8.49 -1.42 -22.72
N LEU A 591 8.02 -2.43 -23.42
CA LEU A 591 7.55 -3.69 -22.84
C LEU A 591 8.71 -4.65 -22.55
N ASP A 592 9.75 -4.57 -23.38
CA ASP A 592 10.86 -5.51 -23.40
C ASP A 592 11.79 -5.38 -22.21
N HIS A 593 11.94 -4.16 -21.70
CA HIS A 593 12.78 -3.89 -20.54
C HIS A 593 12.13 -4.37 -19.24
N ALA A 594 10.81 -4.29 -19.15
CA ALA A 594 10.03 -4.80 -18.02
C ALA A 594 10.12 -6.33 -17.91
N ILE A 595 10.08 -7.03 -19.04
CA ILE A 595 10.20 -8.49 -19.02
C ILE A 595 11.65 -8.93 -18.83
N ARG A 596 12.64 -8.21 -19.35
CA ARG A 596 14.04 -8.45 -19.00
C ARG A 596 14.29 -8.35 -17.50
N GLN A 597 13.64 -7.39 -16.81
CA GLN A 597 13.73 -7.26 -15.34
C GLN A 597 12.99 -8.39 -14.61
N LEU A 598 11.86 -8.88 -15.13
CA LEU A 598 11.13 -10.04 -14.60
C LEU A 598 11.91 -11.36 -14.78
N VAL A 599 12.55 -11.53 -15.94
CA VAL A 599 13.41 -12.67 -16.27
C VAL A 599 14.71 -12.61 -15.49
N SER A 600 15.35 -11.43 -15.39
CA SER A 600 16.52 -11.26 -14.52
C SER A 600 16.19 -11.47 -13.05
N LYS A 601 14.95 -11.19 -12.61
CA LYS A 601 14.47 -11.47 -11.26
C LYS A 601 14.26 -12.96 -11.00
N VAL A 602 13.85 -13.75 -11.99
CA VAL A 602 13.71 -15.21 -11.86
C VAL A 602 15.06 -15.92 -11.99
N VAL A 603 15.93 -15.50 -12.91
CA VAL A 603 17.29 -16.04 -13.06
C VAL A 603 18.21 -15.61 -11.90
N ALA A 604 18.02 -14.42 -11.32
CA ALA A 604 18.69 -14.00 -10.09
C ALA A 604 18.01 -14.51 -8.81
N SER A 605 16.81 -15.10 -8.90
CA SER A 605 16.15 -15.78 -7.77
C SER A 605 16.79 -17.13 -7.43
N ASP A 606 17.86 -17.52 -8.12
CA ASP A 606 18.71 -18.66 -7.74
C ASP A 606 19.52 -18.40 -6.43
N GLN A 607 19.32 -17.25 -5.79
CA GLN A 607 19.70 -17.00 -4.38
C GLN A 607 18.52 -16.89 -3.40
N ILE A 608 17.29 -17.17 -3.84
CA ILE A 608 16.14 -17.33 -2.94
C ILE A 608 15.81 -18.82 -2.90
N VAL A 609 16.48 -19.49 -1.96
CA VAL A 609 16.20 -20.87 -1.56
C VAL A 609 14.75 -20.94 -1.06
N ASP A 610 13.81 -21.40 -1.90
CA ASP A 610 12.51 -21.91 -1.40
C ASP A 610 12.85 -23.19 -0.62
N ILE A 611 12.97 -23.04 0.70
CA ILE A 611 13.47 -24.01 1.69
C ILE A 611 12.83 -25.40 1.51
N PHE A 612 11.58 -25.46 1.02
CA PHE A 612 10.87 -26.70 0.72
C PHE A 612 11.40 -27.38 -0.57
N THR A 613 11.62 -26.61 -1.63
CA THR A 613 12.15 -27.12 -2.91
C THR A 613 13.62 -27.55 -2.80
N THR A 614 14.43 -26.84 -2.00
CA THR A 614 15.84 -27.20 -1.75
C THR A 614 16.00 -28.47 -0.92
N ALA A 615 14.98 -28.83 -0.13
CA ALA A 615 14.90 -30.10 0.58
C ALA A 615 14.29 -31.25 -0.26
N GLY A 616 13.86 -30.99 -1.50
CA GLY A 616 13.20 -31.97 -2.37
C GLY A 616 11.73 -32.26 -2.02
N LEU A 617 11.08 -31.39 -1.23
CA LEU A 617 9.70 -31.57 -0.78
C LEU A 617 8.71 -30.85 -1.69
N LYS A 618 7.62 -31.54 -2.09
CA LYS A 618 6.48 -30.91 -2.79
C LYS A 618 5.70 -30.05 -1.79
N LYS A 619 5.21 -28.86 -2.20
CA LYS A 619 4.26 -28.07 -1.39
C LYS A 619 2.99 -28.91 -1.15
N PRO A 620 2.69 -29.35 0.07
CA PRO A 620 1.50 -30.15 0.31
C PRO A 620 0.29 -29.25 0.54
N ASP A 621 -0.83 -29.62 -0.07
CA ASP A 621 -2.15 -29.15 0.29
C ASP A 621 -2.73 -30.08 1.38
N VAL A 622 -3.27 -29.46 2.44
CA VAL A 622 -4.19 -30.05 3.44
C VAL A 622 -3.69 -31.28 4.24
N SER A 623 -2.70 -31.07 5.12
CA SER A 623 -2.62 -31.58 6.52
C SER A 623 -1.19 -31.30 7.03
N ILE A 624 -1.02 -30.20 7.75
CA ILE A 624 0.28 -29.55 7.99
C ILE A 624 1.23 -30.34 8.92
N LEU A 625 0.81 -31.46 9.52
CA LEU A 625 1.62 -32.28 10.45
C LEU A 625 1.29 -33.79 10.36
N SER A 626 1.26 -34.36 9.15
CA SER A 626 1.05 -35.81 8.99
C SER A 626 2.26 -36.64 9.46
N ASP A 627 2.03 -37.89 9.88
CA ASP A 627 3.11 -38.77 10.33
C ASP A 627 4.08 -39.10 9.19
N GLU A 628 3.58 -39.15 7.95
CA GLU A 628 4.41 -39.33 6.75
C GLU A 628 5.34 -38.12 6.55
N PHE A 629 4.81 -36.90 6.65
CA PHE A 629 5.57 -35.68 6.45
C PHE A 629 6.62 -35.42 7.55
N LEU A 630 6.27 -35.67 8.82
CA LEU A 630 7.24 -35.59 9.92
C LEU A 630 8.37 -36.62 9.77
N SER A 631 8.05 -37.80 9.22
CA SER A 631 9.05 -38.83 8.92
C SER A 631 9.96 -38.43 7.75
N GLU A 632 9.44 -37.74 6.73
CA GLU A 632 10.25 -37.17 5.65
C GLU A 632 11.23 -36.11 6.18
N ILE A 633 10.75 -35.18 7.01
CA ILE A 633 11.60 -34.15 7.63
C ILE A 633 12.72 -34.77 8.49
N ARG A 634 12.40 -35.81 9.26
CA ARG A 634 13.38 -36.54 10.07
C ARG A 634 14.56 -37.06 9.24
N ASN A 635 14.28 -37.46 8.00
CA ASN A 635 15.24 -38.10 7.10
C ASN A 635 15.96 -37.12 6.15
N ILE A 636 15.66 -35.81 6.21
CA ILE A 636 16.39 -34.80 5.44
C ILE A 636 17.89 -34.82 5.81
N PRO A 637 18.82 -34.84 4.83
CA PRO A 637 20.27 -34.82 5.10
C PRO A 637 20.72 -33.54 5.82
N GLN A 638 20.18 -32.40 5.44
CA GLN A 638 20.48 -31.08 6.00
C GLN A 638 19.70 -30.84 7.31
N LYS A 639 20.24 -31.29 8.45
CA LYS A 639 19.55 -31.21 9.76
C LYS A 639 19.19 -29.78 10.20
N ASN A 640 20.03 -28.79 9.91
CA ASN A 640 19.73 -27.38 10.21
C ASN A 640 18.53 -26.85 9.39
N LEU A 641 18.36 -27.35 8.17
CA LEU A 641 17.22 -27.01 7.31
C LEU A 641 15.93 -27.63 7.87
N ALA A 642 16.00 -28.87 8.35
CA ALA A 642 14.88 -29.54 9.00
C ALA A 642 14.38 -28.79 10.23
N VAL A 643 15.29 -28.26 11.07
CA VAL A 643 14.93 -27.43 12.24
C VAL A 643 14.22 -26.14 11.83
N GLU A 644 14.73 -25.44 10.81
CA GLU A 644 14.10 -24.21 10.29
C GLU A 644 12.71 -24.46 9.70
N LEU A 645 12.55 -25.56 8.95
CA LEU A 645 11.25 -25.98 8.40
C LEU A 645 10.23 -26.28 9.50
N LEU A 646 10.60 -27.13 10.48
CA LEU A 646 9.73 -27.47 11.61
C LEU A 646 9.36 -26.23 12.42
N ARG A 647 10.34 -25.35 12.71
CA ARG A 647 10.09 -24.09 13.42
C ARG A 647 9.03 -23.23 12.72
N LYS A 648 9.13 -23.09 11.40
CA LYS A 648 8.21 -22.26 10.63
C LYS A 648 6.79 -22.84 10.67
N LEU A 649 6.66 -24.15 10.43
CA LEU A 649 5.38 -24.84 10.43
C LEU A 649 4.70 -24.83 11.81
N LEU A 650 5.46 -25.14 12.86
CA LEU A 650 4.95 -25.11 14.24
C LEU A 650 4.51 -23.71 14.66
N ASN A 651 5.25 -22.67 14.27
CA ASN A 651 4.85 -21.29 14.54
C ASN A 651 3.55 -20.88 13.84
N GLU A 652 3.35 -21.32 12.59
CA GLU A 652 2.10 -21.05 11.87
C GLU A 652 0.91 -21.78 12.53
N GLU A 653 1.09 -23.04 12.91
CA GLU A 653 0.06 -23.83 13.58
C GLU A 653 -0.29 -23.27 14.97
N ILE A 654 0.72 -22.88 15.77
CA ILE A 654 0.53 -22.22 17.07
C ILE A 654 -0.23 -20.89 16.90
N LYS A 655 0.06 -20.10 15.85
CA LYS A 655 -0.66 -18.86 15.55
C LYS A 655 -2.12 -19.11 15.16
N MET A 656 -2.40 -20.14 14.38
CA MET A 656 -3.78 -20.52 14.05
C MET A 656 -4.53 -20.92 15.32
N ARG A 657 -3.89 -21.70 16.20
CA ARG A 657 -4.45 -22.13 17.48
C ARG A 657 -4.66 -21.00 18.47
N ALA A 658 -3.77 -20.01 18.49
CA ALA A 658 -3.88 -18.82 19.35
C ALA A 658 -5.15 -18.00 19.11
N ARG A 659 -5.85 -18.21 17.98
CA ARG A 659 -7.16 -17.61 17.72
C ARG A 659 -8.30 -18.28 18.49
N LYS A 660 -8.13 -19.55 18.88
CA LYS A 660 -9.16 -20.36 19.54
C LYS A 660 -8.84 -20.64 21.01
N ASN A 661 -7.59 -20.97 21.34
CA ASN A 661 -7.18 -21.35 22.69
C ASN A 661 -5.82 -20.72 23.04
N LEU A 662 -5.87 -19.68 23.87
CA LEU A 662 -4.72 -18.84 24.19
C LEU A 662 -3.78 -19.52 25.20
N VAL A 663 -4.30 -20.33 26.11
CA VAL A 663 -3.48 -21.04 27.11
C VAL A 663 -2.61 -22.09 26.45
N GLN A 664 -3.22 -22.91 25.60
CA GLN A 664 -2.53 -23.98 24.91
C GLN A 664 -1.51 -23.45 23.89
N ALA A 665 -1.85 -22.36 23.18
CA ALA A 665 -0.92 -21.70 22.28
C ALA A 665 0.29 -21.11 23.03
N ARG A 666 0.10 -20.53 24.22
CA ARG A 666 1.22 -20.05 25.07
C ARG A 666 2.14 -21.19 25.50
N SER A 667 1.58 -22.30 25.97
CA SER A 667 2.36 -23.47 26.38
C SER A 667 3.20 -24.04 25.22
N PHE A 668 2.61 -24.22 24.04
CA PHE A 668 3.35 -24.70 22.86
C PHE A 668 4.39 -23.69 22.36
N ALA A 669 4.12 -22.39 22.45
CA ALA A 669 5.09 -21.35 22.12
C ALA A 669 6.31 -21.38 23.05
N GLU A 670 6.10 -21.59 24.35
CA GLU A 670 7.18 -21.73 25.34
C GLU A 670 8.04 -22.96 25.08
N ILE A 671 7.44 -24.11 24.76
CA ILE A 671 8.16 -25.34 24.41
C ILE A 671 8.98 -25.13 23.14
N LEU A 672 8.38 -24.56 22.09
CA LEU A 672 9.07 -24.24 20.83
C LEU A 672 10.27 -23.30 21.07
N GLU A 673 10.06 -22.24 21.83
CA GLU A 673 11.11 -21.27 22.13
C GLU A 673 12.25 -21.89 22.96
N ARG A 674 11.92 -22.75 23.92
CA ARG A 674 12.92 -23.50 24.70
C ARG A 674 13.76 -24.42 23.82
N SER A 675 13.16 -25.19 22.92
CA SER A 675 13.88 -26.10 22.02
C SER A 675 14.77 -25.32 21.03
N ILE A 676 14.32 -24.14 20.56
CA ILE A 676 15.13 -23.27 19.69
C ILE A 676 16.30 -22.64 20.46
N ARG A 677 16.09 -22.17 21.70
CA ARG A 677 17.17 -21.62 22.53
C ARG A 677 18.22 -22.68 22.86
N ALA A 678 17.79 -23.92 23.12
CA ALA A 678 18.70 -25.04 23.34
C ALA A 678 19.55 -25.36 22.09
N TYR A 679 18.97 -25.26 20.89
CA TYR A 679 19.67 -25.35 19.61
C TYR A 679 20.70 -24.23 19.41
N GLN A 680 20.31 -22.97 19.66
CA GLN A 680 21.15 -21.80 19.46
C GLN A 680 22.35 -21.76 20.40
N ASN A 681 22.19 -22.28 21.62
CA ASN A 681 23.23 -22.27 22.65
C ASN A 681 24.26 -23.42 22.53
N ARG A 682 24.30 -24.16 21.41
CA ARG A 682 25.22 -25.29 21.11
C ARG A 682 25.27 -26.39 22.19
N GLY A 683 24.29 -26.46 23.08
CA GLY A 683 24.29 -27.37 24.23
C GLY A 683 23.71 -28.75 23.96
N ILE A 684 23.05 -28.96 22.82
CA ILE A 684 22.33 -30.19 22.47
C ILE A 684 22.62 -30.55 21.00
N GLU A 685 22.68 -31.85 20.68
CA GLU A 685 22.83 -32.34 19.31
C GLU A 685 21.60 -31.97 18.45
N THR A 686 21.83 -31.52 17.21
CA THR A 686 20.76 -31.09 16.29
C THR A 686 19.70 -32.17 16.05
N ALA A 687 20.08 -33.46 16.13
CA ALA A 687 19.14 -34.57 16.02
C ALA A 687 18.10 -34.58 17.15
N GLN A 688 18.52 -34.27 18.39
CA GLN A 688 17.63 -34.24 19.54
C GLN A 688 16.64 -33.06 19.46
N VAL A 689 17.08 -31.91 18.95
CA VAL A 689 16.17 -30.76 18.69
C VAL A 689 15.10 -31.12 17.67
N ILE A 690 15.45 -31.87 16.62
CA ILE A 690 14.49 -32.32 15.61
C ILE A 690 13.44 -33.26 16.23
N GLU A 691 13.85 -34.18 17.11
CA GLU A 691 12.91 -35.05 17.82
C GLU A 691 11.98 -34.26 18.73
N GLU A 692 12.48 -33.29 19.50
CA GLU A 692 11.64 -32.42 20.36
C GLU A 692 10.61 -31.63 19.54
N LEU A 693 11.00 -31.12 18.36
CA LEU A 693 10.08 -30.40 17.48
C LEU A 693 9.05 -31.32 16.81
N ILE A 694 9.42 -32.56 16.49
CA ILE A 694 8.49 -33.59 15.99
C ILE A 694 7.52 -34.03 17.09
N GLU A 695 7.98 -34.16 18.33
CA GLU A 695 7.14 -34.46 19.48
C GLU A 695 6.13 -33.33 19.73
N LEU A 696 6.59 -32.07 19.71
CA LEU A 696 5.70 -30.90 19.79
C LEU A 696 4.65 -30.88 18.66
N ALA A 697 5.03 -31.26 17.44
CA ALA A 697 4.08 -31.39 16.34
C ALA A 697 2.98 -32.43 16.63
N LYS A 698 3.35 -33.57 17.22
CA LYS A 698 2.40 -34.61 17.62
C LYS A 698 1.50 -34.14 18.76
N ASP A 699 2.05 -33.47 19.76
CA ASP A 699 1.29 -32.91 20.88
C ASP A 699 0.23 -31.91 20.41
N ILE A 700 0.59 -31.01 19.50
CA ILE A 700 -0.34 -30.05 18.88
C ILE A 700 -1.48 -30.81 18.18
N ARG A 701 -1.17 -31.89 17.46
CA ARG A 701 -2.17 -32.68 16.74
C ARG A 701 -3.08 -33.48 17.67
N GLU A 702 -2.54 -34.09 18.70
CA GLU A 702 -3.33 -34.85 19.69
C GLU A 702 -4.23 -33.94 20.51
N ALA A 703 -3.75 -32.74 20.84
CA ALA A 703 -4.54 -31.73 21.50
C ALA A 703 -5.79 -31.32 20.69
N ASN A 704 -5.77 -31.42 19.35
CA ASN A 704 -6.97 -31.22 18.51
C ASN A 704 -8.00 -32.35 18.64
N LYS A 705 -7.58 -33.57 19.00
CA LYS A 705 -8.48 -34.73 19.22
C LYS A 705 -9.01 -34.80 20.67
N ARG A 706 -8.35 -34.12 21.61
CA ARG A 706 -8.67 -34.13 23.05
C ARG A 706 -10.09 -33.62 23.35
N GLY A 707 -10.62 -32.67 22.58
CA GLY A 707 -12.00 -32.17 22.73
C GLY A 707 -13.07 -33.26 22.56
N GLY A 708 -12.87 -34.16 21.60
CA GLY A 708 -13.77 -35.30 21.36
C GLY A 708 -13.78 -36.32 22.50
N ASN A 709 -12.61 -36.58 23.11
CA ASN A 709 -12.47 -37.54 24.22
C ASN A 709 -13.06 -37.03 25.54
N LEU A 710 -13.09 -35.71 25.74
CA LEU A 710 -13.65 -35.08 26.95
C LEU A 710 -15.16 -34.79 26.84
N GLY A 711 -15.75 -34.99 25.65
CA GLY A 711 -17.14 -34.66 25.37
C GLY A 711 -17.44 -33.16 25.47
N LEU A 712 -16.43 -32.32 25.22
CA LEU A 712 -16.51 -30.86 25.30
C LEU A 712 -16.44 -30.24 23.89
N SER A 713 -17.11 -29.12 23.68
CA SER A 713 -16.95 -28.32 22.45
C SER A 713 -15.57 -27.64 22.40
N GLU A 714 -15.12 -27.19 21.23
CA GLU A 714 -13.83 -26.48 21.11
C GLU A 714 -13.73 -25.26 22.04
N GLU A 715 -14.84 -24.52 22.21
CA GLU A 715 -14.91 -23.37 23.12
C GLU A 715 -14.82 -23.81 24.59
N GLU A 716 -15.53 -24.89 24.96
CA GLU A 716 -15.50 -25.45 26.31
C GLU A 716 -14.11 -25.98 26.69
N VAL A 717 -13.37 -26.57 25.74
CA VAL A 717 -11.98 -27.00 25.93
C VAL A 717 -11.07 -25.80 26.23
N ALA A 718 -11.26 -24.67 25.54
CA ALA A 718 -10.44 -23.49 25.80
C ALA A 718 -10.67 -22.91 27.21
N PHE A 719 -11.91 -22.95 27.71
CA PHE A 719 -12.21 -22.58 29.10
C PHE A 719 -11.73 -23.63 30.11
N TYR A 720 -11.76 -24.92 29.76
CA TYR A 720 -11.20 -26.00 30.57
C TYR A 720 -9.69 -25.81 30.75
N ASP A 721 -8.95 -25.60 29.66
CA ASP A 721 -7.50 -25.38 29.68
C ASP A 721 -7.14 -24.10 30.46
N ALA A 722 -7.97 -23.05 30.38
CA ALA A 722 -7.81 -21.84 31.18
C ALA A 722 -7.86 -22.10 32.69
N LEU A 723 -8.67 -23.06 33.13
CA LEU A 723 -8.75 -23.51 34.53
C LEU A 723 -7.63 -24.50 34.88
N GLU A 724 -7.17 -25.30 33.92
CA GLU A 724 -6.13 -26.32 34.09
C GLU A 724 -4.72 -25.73 34.33
N THR A 725 -4.49 -24.44 34.04
CA THR A 725 -3.22 -23.71 34.25
C THR A 725 -2.61 -23.77 35.66
N ASN A 726 -3.30 -24.39 36.63
CA ASN A 726 -2.83 -24.58 37.99
C ASN A 726 -2.94 -26.06 38.39
N ASP A 727 -1.84 -26.81 38.27
CA ASP A 727 -1.76 -28.28 38.52
C ASP A 727 -2.36 -28.78 39.85
N SER A 728 -2.45 -27.93 40.87
CA SER A 728 -3.07 -28.28 42.15
C SER A 728 -4.59 -28.26 42.11
N ALA A 729 -5.22 -27.45 41.24
CA ALA A 729 -6.67 -27.38 41.12
C ALA A 729 -7.24 -28.65 40.49
N VAL A 730 -6.54 -29.23 39.51
CA VAL A 730 -6.86 -30.52 38.88
C VAL A 730 -6.81 -31.65 39.91
N LYS A 731 -5.76 -31.67 40.76
CA LYS A 731 -5.62 -32.69 41.83
C LYS A 731 -6.67 -32.60 42.93
N ILE A 732 -7.26 -31.42 43.16
CA ILE A 732 -8.23 -31.19 44.24
C ILE A 732 -9.68 -31.38 43.76
N LEU A 733 -10.01 -30.93 42.54
CA LEU A 733 -11.39 -30.92 42.02
C LEU A 733 -11.70 -32.10 41.10
N GLY A 734 -10.68 -32.64 40.41
CA GLY A 734 -10.83 -33.65 39.37
C GLY A 734 -11.45 -33.12 38.07
N ASP A 735 -11.20 -33.84 36.97
CA ASP A 735 -11.61 -33.44 35.61
C ASP A 735 -13.11 -33.21 35.46
N ASN A 736 -13.96 -34.01 36.12
CA ASN A 736 -15.41 -33.89 36.01
C ASN A 736 -15.95 -32.55 36.57
N ALA A 737 -15.35 -32.05 37.66
CA ALA A 737 -15.72 -30.76 38.22
C ALA A 737 -15.24 -29.61 37.30
N LEU A 738 -14.01 -29.68 36.79
CA LEU A 738 -13.46 -28.68 35.87
C LEU A 738 -14.26 -28.59 34.56
N ARG A 739 -14.72 -29.73 34.01
CA ARG A 739 -15.63 -29.75 32.85
C ARG A 739 -16.94 -29.01 33.12
N THR A 740 -17.51 -29.23 34.30
CA THR A 740 -18.77 -28.58 34.72
C THR A 740 -18.57 -27.08 34.88
N ILE A 741 -17.46 -26.66 35.49
CA ILE A 741 -17.09 -25.25 35.63
C ILE A 741 -16.88 -24.60 34.26
N ALA A 742 -16.15 -25.24 33.34
CA ALA A 742 -15.88 -24.71 32.00
C ALA A 742 -17.17 -24.46 31.21
N ARG A 743 -18.13 -25.39 31.26
CA ARG A 743 -19.46 -25.23 30.64
C ARG A 743 -20.26 -24.09 31.26
N GLU A 744 -20.32 -24.01 32.58
CA GLU A 744 -21.05 -22.96 33.29
C GLU A 744 -20.42 -21.58 33.05
N LEU A 745 -19.09 -21.49 32.97
CA LEU A 745 -18.37 -20.26 32.61
C LEU A 745 -18.68 -19.82 31.19
N LEU A 746 -18.61 -20.72 30.21
CA LEU A 746 -18.92 -20.41 28.81
C LEU A 746 -20.36 -19.87 28.68
N GLU A 747 -21.35 -20.56 29.26
CA GLU A 747 -22.74 -20.10 29.22
C GLU A 747 -22.93 -18.73 29.91
N THR A 748 -22.32 -18.54 31.08
CA THR A 748 -22.48 -17.30 31.85
C THR A 748 -21.84 -16.12 31.13
N ILE A 749 -20.66 -16.31 30.55
CA ILE A 749 -19.97 -15.27 29.80
C ILE A 749 -20.77 -14.93 28.54
N ARG A 750 -21.21 -15.93 27.75
CA ARG A 750 -21.99 -15.71 26.53
C ARG A 750 -23.30 -14.96 26.78
N ARG A 751 -23.97 -15.17 27.91
CA ARG A 751 -25.21 -14.46 28.28
C ARG A 751 -25.00 -13.01 28.75
N ASN A 752 -23.80 -12.67 29.23
CA ASN A 752 -23.53 -11.38 29.88
C ASN A 752 -22.53 -10.49 29.12
N VAL A 753 -21.93 -11.00 28.04
CA VAL A 753 -21.10 -10.23 27.13
C VAL A 753 -21.98 -9.23 26.35
N THR A 754 -21.65 -7.94 26.46
CA THR A 754 -22.27 -6.83 25.70
C THR A 754 -21.25 -6.29 24.70
N ILE A 755 -21.70 -5.62 23.62
CA ILE A 755 -20.85 -5.16 22.51
C ILE A 755 -19.59 -4.38 22.98
N ASP A 756 -19.68 -3.63 24.09
CA ASP A 756 -18.60 -2.77 24.59
C ASP A 756 -17.84 -3.32 25.82
N TRP A 757 -18.01 -4.60 26.21
CA TRP A 757 -17.51 -5.07 27.51
C TRP A 757 -15.99 -5.08 27.65
N THR A 758 -15.26 -5.17 26.53
CA THR A 758 -13.80 -5.08 26.46
C THR A 758 -13.29 -3.64 26.66
N ILE A 759 -14.14 -2.65 26.42
CA ILE A 759 -13.82 -1.20 26.53
C ILE A 759 -14.30 -0.65 27.88
N LYS A 760 -15.49 -1.06 28.35
CA LYS A 760 -16.09 -0.54 29.60
C LYS A 760 -15.60 -1.31 30.82
N GLU A 761 -14.81 -0.65 31.66
CA GLU A 761 -14.27 -1.23 32.90
C GLU A 761 -15.35 -1.75 33.86
N SER A 762 -16.51 -1.08 33.91
CA SER A 762 -17.66 -1.51 34.71
C SER A 762 -18.28 -2.84 34.24
N ALA A 763 -18.26 -3.13 32.94
CA ALA A 763 -18.74 -4.39 32.38
C ALA A 763 -17.74 -5.53 32.65
N ARG A 764 -16.44 -5.25 32.48
CA ARG A 764 -15.35 -6.20 32.83
C ARG A 764 -15.35 -6.54 34.32
N ALA A 765 -15.60 -5.56 35.18
CA ALA A 765 -15.73 -5.78 36.63
C ALA A 765 -16.91 -6.69 36.98
N LYS A 766 -18.07 -6.53 36.34
CA LYS A 766 -19.24 -7.41 36.51
C LYS A 766 -18.92 -8.86 36.10
N LEU A 767 -18.31 -9.05 34.93
CA LEU A 767 -17.89 -10.38 34.45
C LEU A 767 -16.87 -11.03 35.40
N ARG A 768 -15.88 -10.26 35.89
CA ARG A 768 -14.91 -10.74 36.89
C ARG A 768 -15.59 -11.23 38.17
N VAL A 769 -16.60 -10.53 38.67
CA VAL A 769 -17.36 -10.94 39.87
C VAL A 769 -18.13 -12.25 39.61
N MET A 770 -18.76 -12.39 38.45
CA MET A 770 -19.47 -13.62 38.07
C MET A 770 -18.53 -14.82 37.95
N VAL A 771 -17.38 -14.66 37.30
CA VAL A 771 -16.36 -15.71 37.20
C VAL A 771 -15.86 -16.12 38.60
N LYS A 772 -15.54 -15.15 39.47
CA LYS A 772 -15.15 -15.43 40.87
C LYS A 772 -16.24 -16.16 41.65
N HIS A 773 -17.52 -15.84 41.42
CA HIS A 773 -18.64 -16.52 42.06
C HIS A 773 -18.76 -17.99 41.62
N ILE A 774 -18.65 -18.27 40.32
CA ILE A 774 -18.70 -19.63 39.77
C ILE A 774 -17.53 -20.47 40.30
N LEU A 775 -16.31 -19.92 40.31
CA LEU A 775 -15.15 -20.61 40.87
C LEU A 775 -15.34 -20.93 42.36
N ARG A 776 -15.92 -20.03 43.16
CA ARG A 776 -16.23 -20.29 44.58
C ARG A 776 -17.32 -21.34 44.78
N LYS A 777 -18.38 -21.28 43.98
CA LYS A 777 -19.52 -22.21 44.04
C LYS A 777 -19.07 -23.66 43.86
N HIS A 778 -18.09 -23.90 42.99
CA HIS A 778 -17.55 -25.24 42.71
C HIS A 778 -16.31 -25.60 43.54
N GLY A 779 -15.99 -24.82 44.58
CA GLY A 779 -14.90 -25.16 45.50
C GLY A 779 -13.49 -24.93 44.93
N TYR A 780 -13.32 -24.06 43.92
CA TYR A 780 -12.00 -23.78 43.35
C TYR A 780 -11.06 -23.14 44.40
N PRO A 781 -9.78 -23.59 44.52
CA PRO A 781 -8.86 -23.13 45.56
C PRO A 781 -8.73 -21.59 45.62
N PRO A 782 -9.03 -20.95 46.77
CA PRO A 782 -9.10 -19.49 46.89
C PRO A 782 -7.76 -18.78 46.66
N ASP A 783 -6.64 -19.44 46.94
CA ASP A 783 -5.27 -18.97 46.68
C ASP A 783 -4.96 -18.81 45.18
N LYS A 784 -5.71 -19.47 44.30
CA LYS A 784 -5.48 -19.48 42.84
C LYS A 784 -6.65 -18.93 42.01
N GLN A 785 -7.75 -18.52 42.67
CA GLN A 785 -8.93 -17.97 42.02
C GLN A 785 -8.61 -16.71 41.19
N GLU A 786 -7.70 -15.86 41.66
CA GLU A 786 -7.39 -14.60 40.98
C GLU A 786 -6.73 -14.81 39.62
N LYS A 787 -5.70 -15.66 39.57
CA LYS A 787 -5.01 -16.02 38.33
C LYS A 787 -5.92 -16.75 37.36
N ALA A 788 -6.70 -17.73 37.84
CA ALA A 788 -7.67 -18.45 37.01
C ALA A 788 -8.75 -17.51 36.43
N THR A 789 -9.23 -16.54 37.23
CA THR A 789 -10.19 -15.53 36.78
C THR A 789 -9.60 -14.68 35.66
N GLN A 790 -8.33 -14.28 35.77
CA GLN A 790 -7.68 -13.49 34.73
C GLN A 790 -7.53 -14.27 33.42
N THR A 791 -7.05 -15.51 33.48
CA THR A 791 -6.89 -16.37 32.30
C THR A 791 -8.23 -16.63 31.60
N VAL A 792 -9.30 -16.87 32.37
CA VAL A 792 -10.67 -17.05 31.84
C VAL A 792 -11.18 -15.78 31.16
N LEU A 793 -10.89 -14.59 31.70
CA LEU A 793 -11.28 -13.32 31.08
C LEU A 793 -10.49 -13.04 29.79
N GLU A 794 -9.20 -13.37 29.75
CA GLU A 794 -8.37 -13.26 28.53
C GLU A 794 -8.87 -14.21 27.43
N GLN A 795 -9.24 -15.45 27.80
CA GLN A 795 -9.82 -16.42 26.87
C GLN A 795 -11.22 -15.99 26.38
N ALA A 796 -12.02 -15.37 27.23
CA ALA A 796 -13.31 -14.81 26.85
C ALA A 796 -13.18 -13.62 25.89
N GLU A 797 -12.23 -12.72 26.13
CA GLU A 797 -11.95 -11.58 25.25
C GLU A 797 -11.55 -12.02 23.84
N LEU A 798 -10.83 -13.14 23.73
CA LEU A 798 -10.47 -13.74 22.45
C LEU A 798 -11.71 -14.26 21.71
N LEU A 799 -12.52 -15.11 22.33
CA LEU A 799 -13.69 -15.74 21.70
C LEU A 799 -14.84 -14.77 21.43
N CYS A 800 -14.94 -13.68 22.19
CA CYS A 800 -15.96 -12.65 21.96
C CYS A 800 -15.85 -11.99 20.59
N LYS A 801 -14.64 -11.91 20.01
CA LYS A 801 -14.44 -11.36 18.65
C LYS A 801 -15.20 -12.15 17.59
N ASP A 802 -15.40 -13.44 17.81
CA ASP A 802 -16.14 -14.34 16.91
C ASP A 802 -17.63 -14.41 17.27
N TRP A 803 -18.00 -14.25 18.56
CA TRP A 803 -19.41 -14.25 19.00
C TRP A 803 -20.19 -12.98 18.62
N THR A 804 -19.52 -11.84 18.46
CA THR A 804 -20.17 -10.58 18.06
C THR A 804 -20.24 -10.39 16.54
N GLY A 805 -20.12 -11.47 15.76
CA GLY A 805 -20.31 -11.47 14.31
C GLY A 805 -21.76 -11.26 13.87
N CYS A 806 -22.18 -9.99 13.84
CA CYS A 806 -23.12 -9.37 12.89
C CYS A 806 -22.80 -7.88 12.75
#